data_AF-M3F581-F1
#
_entry.id   AF-M3F581-F1
#
_cell.length_a   1.000
_cell.length_b   1.000
_cell.length_c   1.000
_cell.angle_alpha   90.00
_cell.angle_beta   90.00
_cell.angle_gamma   90.00
#
_symmetry.space_group_name_H-M   'P 1'
#
loop_
_entity.id
_entity.type
_entity.pdbx_description
1 polymer ?
#
loop_
_entity_poly.entity_id
_entity_poly.type
_entity_poly.pdbx_seq_one_letter_code
_entity_poly.pdbx_strand_id
1 'polypeptide(L)'
;MAEGTVLVAVTEHPEAGGATAGQLTRIAEGIRATGLQVRWVVSVSDAEAVLRTEAGLAAAVVAWDLLPGAEDGPGGAMVLRRIGRRFQNLPVFLVMAGEGLHELPLWVSQSVVGYVWPLEDTPAFIAGRISTAARAYQDALLPPFFKALRRFDDAHEYSWHTPAHSGGVAFLKSPVGRAFHDYFGERLLRSDLSISVEELGSLFEHTGPIGEAERNAARVFGSDRTYFVLHGDSTCNRLVGHFSVTRDEIALVDRNCHKSILQGLVVSGARPVYLVPTRNGYGLAGPLPPAEIAADSVAARIATSPLTAGAVSSRPQYAVFTNSTYDGLCYDASAAARAFAASTPRLHFDEAWFAYARFHPLYAGRYGMSVDEKAFTGPDRPTVFATQSTHKLLAALSQGAMVHVRPAPRAPVEHDRFNEALMMHGTTSPLYPMIASLDVATAMMDGPQGQWLIDEAISEAVRFRQEMVRIGRRIKAAGDRPPWFFGVWQPDEVTDPASGTRLPFDEAPADLLRTEASCWHLASDAVWHGFPGLADGYCMLDPIKVTLTCPGLDATGAMSEWGIPARVLTAYLTTRGIVVEKTDSYTTLVLFSMGITKGKWGTLLDALMDFKDLYDGDAPLDRVLPALVAEHPRRYTGRSLRDLCQEMHDHLRDACLVELLDRAFQQLPEPVAPPQLCYERLIRGGTERIRLRDAPGRVAAAMVTVTPPGIPVLMPGESIGEEEGPLLRYLSALESFDRHFPGFGSETHGVTRAPDTGDYLIECLRPDEQEGPGAMTPAQRRRTQSAKTMG
;
A
#
# COMPACT_ATOMS: atom_id res chain seq x y z
N MET A 1 14.50 -7.01 26.97
CA MET A 1 13.49 -6.12 26.34
C MET A 1 13.50 -4.78 27.05
N ALA A 2 12.81 -3.77 26.52
CA ALA A 2 12.29 -2.70 27.38
C ALA A 2 11.55 -3.35 28.57
N GLU A 3 11.61 -2.74 29.75
CA GLU A 3 10.95 -3.27 30.95
C GLU A 3 9.46 -3.49 30.64
N GLY A 4 9.00 -4.74 30.70
CA GLY A 4 7.59 -5.06 30.41
C GLY A 4 6.67 -4.42 31.44
N THR A 5 5.50 -3.99 31.03
CA THR A 5 4.53 -3.33 31.93
C THR A 5 3.43 -4.29 32.35
N VAL A 6 3.15 -4.39 33.65
CA VAL A 6 1.97 -5.07 34.18
C VAL A 6 0.89 -4.04 34.47
N LEU A 7 -0.27 -4.17 33.83
CA LEU A 7 -1.46 -3.38 34.15
C LEU A 7 -2.09 -3.91 35.44
N VAL A 8 -2.30 -3.05 36.44
CA VAL A 8 -3.03 -3.37 37.68
C VAL A 8 -4.27 -2.49 37.71
N ALA A 9 -5.41 -3.05 37.28
CA ALA A 9 -6.70 -2.38 37.22
C ALA A 9 -7.59 -2.87 38.38
N VAL A 10 -7.64 -2.11 39.47
CA VAL A 10 -8.26 -2.53 40.74
C VAL A 10 -9.13 -1.42 41.35
N THR A 11 -9.96 -1.73 42.34
CA THR A 11 -10.98 -0.81 42.88
C THR A 11 -10.42 0.33 43.73
N GLU A 12 -9.26 0.15 44.36
CA GLU A 12 -8.68 1.13 45.30
C GLU A 12 -7.32 1.65 44.81
N HIS A 13 -7.02 2.92 45.13
CA HIS A 13 -5.70 3.50 44.90
C HIS A 13 -4.68 2.95 45.91
N PRO A 14 -3.38 2.83 45.59
CA PRO A 14 -2.36 2.33 46.53
C PRO A 14 -2.31 3.09 47.87
N GLU A 15 -2.70 4.37 47.85
CA GLU A 15 -2.70 5.27 49.00
C GLU A 15 -3.98 5.21 49.86
N ALA A 16 -4.99 4.43 49.47
CA ALA A 16 -6.29 4.40 50.14
C ALA A 16 -6.26 3.80 51.56
N GLY A 17 -5.16 3.16 51.97
CA GLY A 17 -4.93 2.68 53.34
C GLY A 17 -5.71 1.43 53.76
N GLY A 18 -6.51 0.83 52.87
CA GLY A 18 -7.25 -0.41 53.12
C GLY A 18 -6.35 -1.65 53.19
N ALA A 19 -6.82 -2.73 53.85
CA ALA A 19 -6.07 -3.98 53.96
C ALA A 19 -5.80 -4.63 52.58
N THR A 20 -6.79 -4.60 51.68
CA THR A 20 -6.68 -5.09 50.30
C THR A 20 -5.73 -4.22 49.48
N ALA A 21 -5.87 -2.88 49.52
CA ALA A 21 -4.93 -1.96 48.89
C ALA A 21 -3.48 -2.19 49.36
N GLY A 22 -3.25 -2.36 50.67
CA GLY A 22 -1.93 -2.63 51.22
C GLY A 22 -1.31 -3.96 50.75
N GLN A 23 -2.12 -4.98 50.48
CA GLN A 23 -1.65 -6.24 49.88
C GLN A 23 -1.30 -6.07 48.40
N LEU A 24 -2.19 -5.43 47.63
CA LEU A 24 -1.98 -5.16 46.20
C LEU A 24 -0.74 -4.28 45.96
N THR A 25 -0.48 -3.29 46.82
CA THR A 25 0.75 -2.48 46.77
C THR A 25 2.00 -3.32 46.97
N ARG A 26 2.01 -4.24 47.95
CA ARG A 26 3.14 -5.17 48.15
C ARG A 26 3.32 -6.14 46.99
N ILE A 27 2.23 -6.59 46.35
CA ILE A 27 2.30 -7.39 45.12
C ILE A 27 2.97 -6.58 44.01
N ALA A 28 2.54 -5.33 43.81
CA ALA A 28 3.13 -4.44 42.80
C ALA A 28 4.61 -4.15 43.05
N GLU A 29 5.03 -3.95 44.30
CA GLU A 29 6.44 -3.84 44.68
C GLU A 29 7.22 -5.11 44.36
N GLY A 30 6.65 -6.28 44.65
CA GLY A 30 7.24 -7.58 44.28
C GLY A 30 7.42 -7.73 42.78
N ILE A 31 6.46 -7.28 41.97
CA ILE A 31 6.57 -7.27 40.50
C ILE A 31 7.70 -6.33 40.06
N ARG A 32 7.76 -5.11 40.61
CA ARG A 32 8.83 -4.14 40.31
C ARG A 32 10.22 -4.66 40.66
N ALA A 33 10.35 -5.40 41.75
CA ALA A 33 11.62 -6.04 42.14
C ALA A 33 12.14 -7.04 41.10
N THR A 34 11.29 -7.53 40.19
CA THR A 34 11.70 -8.38 39.06
C THR A 34 12.12 -7.61 37.81
N GLY A 35 12.12 -6.26 37.84
CA GLY A 35 12.45 -5.41 36.69
C GLY A 35 11.29 -5.17 35.72
N LEU A 36 10.06 -5.50 36.13
CA LEU A 36 8.84 -5.15 35.39
C LEU A 36 8.27 -3.81 35.88
N GLN A 37 7.74 -3.01 34.98
CA GLN A 37 7.00 -1.80 35.32
C GLN A 37 5.58 -2.16 35.77
N VAL A 38 4.98 -1.34 36.63
CA VAL A 38 3.58 -1.52 37.06
C VAL A 38 2.81 -0.24 36.79
N ARG A 39 1.76 -0.36 35.97
CA ARG A 39 0.81 0.71 35.68
C ARG A 39 -0.47 0.46 36.46
N TRP A 40 -0.73 1.29 37.46
CA TRP A 40 -1.92 1.19 38.32
C TRP A 40 -3.05 2.07 37.79
N VAL A 41 -4.26 1.54 37.73
CA VAL A 41 -5.48 2.26 37.34
C VAL A 41 -6.64 1.85 38.24
N VAL A 42 -7.59 2.76 38.48
CA VAL A 42 -8.74 2.51 39.37
C VAL A 42 -10.12 2.63 38.70
N SER A 43 -10.14 2.84 37.38
CA SER A 43 -11.37 2.96 36.61
C SER A 43 -11.24 2.28 35.26
N VAL A 44 -12.38 1.88 34.68
CA VAL A 44 -12.42 1.31 33.32
C VAL A 44 -11.90 2.32 32.29
N SER A 45 -12.24 3.61 32.41
CA SER A 45 -11.80 4.65 31.47
C SER A 45 -10.27 4.78 31.42
N ASP A 46 -9.61 4.73 32.59
CA ASP A 46 -8.15 4.81 32.69
C ASP A 46 -7.49 3.51 32.22
N ALA A 47 -8.08 2.36 32.52
CA ALA A 47 -7.65 1.07 31.95
C ALA A 47 -7.74 1.08 30.41
N GLU A 48 -8.82 1.60 29.83
CA GLU A 48 -8.97 1.74 28.38
C GLU A 48 -7.95 2.71 27.77
N ALA A 49 -7.59 3.77 28.49
CA ALA A 49 -6.53 4.69 28.06
C ALA A 49 -5.17 3.96 28.00
N VAL A 50 -4.82 3.23 29.06
CA VAL A 50 -3.60 2.41 29.10
C VAL A 50 -3.59 1.36 28.00
N LEU A 51 -4.67 0.60 27.85
CA LEU A 51 -4.80 -0.43 26.81
C LEU A 51 -4.73 0.15 25.39
N ARG A 52 -4.97 1.46 25.21
CA ARG A 52 -4.84 2.16 23.92
C ARG A 52 -3.43 2.72 23.70
N THR A 53 -2.72 3.15 24.74
CA THR A 53 -1.41 3.81 24.57
C THR A 53 -0.21 2.89 24.81
N GLU A 54 -0.33 1.90 25.68
CA GLU A 54 0.79 1.06 26.12
C GLU A 54 0.86 -0.24 25.31
N ALA A 55 1.72 -0.29 24.29
CA ALA A 55 1.95 -1.51 23.50
C ALA A 55 2.78 -2.57 24.24
N GLY A 56 3.59 -2.15 25.23
CA GLY A 56 4.52 -3.00 25.98
C GLY A 56 3.93 -3.76 27.17
N LEU A 57 2.61 -3.98 27.20
CA LEU A 57 1.97 -4.74 28.28
C LEU A 57 2.41 -6.21 28.22
N ALA A 58 2.85 -6.73 29.37
CA ALA A 58 3.34 -8.10 29.53
C ALA A 58 2.37 -8.99 30.34
N ALA A 59 1.55 -8.39 31.20
CA ALA A 59 0.47 -9.06 31.91
C ALA A 59 -0.58 -8.03 32.37
N ALA A 60 -1.75 -8.50 32.80
CA ALA A 60 -2.74 -7.68 33.47
C ALA A 60 -3.26 -8.35 34.75
N VAL A 61 -3.57 -7.54 35.76
CA VAL A 61 -4.20 -7.90 37.02
C VAL A 61 -5.46 -7.06 37.10
N VAL A 62 -6.64 -7.69 37.03
CA VAL A 62 -7.92 -7.00 36.86
C VAL A 62 -8.87 -7.40 37.97
N ALA A 63 -9.38 -6.43 38.73
CA ALA A 63 -10.45 -6.68 39.69
C ALA A 63 -11.78 -6.89 38.96
N TRP A 64 -12.50 -7.95 39.33
CA TRP A 64 -13.80 -8.26 38.73
C TRP A 64 -14.82 -7.15 39.01
N ASP A 65 -14.82 -6.64 40.24
CA ASP A 65 -15.68 -5.59 40.78
C ASP A 65 -15.16 -4.16 40.52
N LEU A 66 -14.23 -3.99 39.56
CA LEU A 66 -13.77 -2.67 39.12
C LEU A 66 -14.97 -1.77 38.82
N LEU A 67 -14.89 -0.49 39.24
CA LEU A 67 -15.96 0.48 39.08
C LEU A 67 -16.50 0.47 37.64
N PRO A 68 -17.81 0.21 37.43
CA PRO A 68 -18.37 0.02 36.11
C PRO A 68 -18.22 1.29 35.26
N GLY A 69 -18.05 1.09 33.95
CA GLY A 69 -18.07 2.17 32.97
C GLY A 69 -19.50 2.56 32.57
N ALA A 70 -19.64 3.18 31.40
CA ALA A 70 -20.95 3.54 30.83
C ALA A 70 -21.74 2.36 30.24
N GLU A 71 -21.11 1.18 30.07
CA GLU A 71 -21.77 -0.04 29.57
C GLU A 71 -22.29 -0.89 30.75
N ASP A 72 -23.39 -1.61 30.56
CA ASP A 72 -23.97 -2.50 31.57
C ASP A 72 -23.05 -3.70 31.87
N GLY A 73 -22.67 -3.87 33.15
CA GLY A 73 -21.95 -5.04 33.66
C GLY A 73 -20.78 -4.69 34.59
N PRO A 74 -20.08 -5.71 35.15
CA PRO A 74 -18.91 -5.48 36.00
C PRO A 74 -17.77 -4.81 35.21
N GLY A 75 -17.11 -3.79 35.78
CA GLY A 75 -16.04 -3.07 35.08
C GLY A 75 -14.86 -3.98 34.69
N GLY A 76 -14.57 -5.01 35.48
CA GLY A 76 -13.56 -6.01 35.14
C GLY A 76 -13.87 -6.76 33.83
N ALA A 77 -15.15 -7.05 33.57
CA ALA A 77 -15.58 -7.69 32.34
C ALA A 77 -15.30 -6.81 31.11
N MET A 78 -15.49 -5.50 31.23
CA MET A 78 -15.19 -4.54 30.16
C MET A 78 -13.69 -4.53 29.83
N VAL A 79 -12.83 -4.44 30.85
CA VAL A 79 -11.37 -4.44 30.68
C VAL A 79 -10.88 -5.73 30.02
N LEU A 80 -11.41 -6.90 30.43
CA LEU A 80 -11.08 -8.19 29.81
C LEU A 80 -11.43 -8.23 28.32
N ARG A 81 -12.63 -7.75 27.95
CA ARG A 81 -13.04 -7.67 26.54
C ARG A 81 -12.13 -6.74 25.73
N ARG A 82 -11.71 -5.61 26.31
CA ARG A 82 -10.79 -4.66 25.64
C ARG A 82 -9.39 -5.25 25.47
N ILE A 83 -8.89 -6.00 26.46
CA ILE A 83 -7.63 -6.76 26.33
C ILE A 83 -7.73 -7.73 25.15
N GLY A 84 -8.77 -8.56 25.10
CA GLY A 84 -8.95 -9.56 24.03
C GLY A 84 -9.14 -8.97 22.63
N ARG A 85 -9.54 -7.70 22.51
CA ARG A 85 -9.65 -6.99 21.22
C ARG A 85 -8.32 -6.49 20.67
N ARG A 86 -7.29 -6.34 21.50
CA ARG A 86 -5.99 -5.79 21.08
C ARG A 86 -4.86 -6.77 21.25
N PHE A 87 -4.81 -7.51 22.35
CA PHE A 87 -3.67 -8.34 22.69
C PHE A 87 -4.02 -9.82 22.53
N GLN A 88 -3.23 -10.53 21.73
CA GLN A 88 -3.34 -11.98 21.63
C GLN A 88 -2.64 -12.63 22.83
N ASN A 89 -3.35 -13.48 23.59
CA ASN A 89 -2.80 -14.30 24.68
C ASN A 89 -2.12 -13.54 25.84
N LEU A 90 -2.44 -12.26 26.06
CA LEU A 90 -1.92 -11.52 27.23
C LEU A 90 -2.35 -12.23 28.52
N PRO A 91 -1.43 -12.60 29.43
CA PRO A 91 -1.80 -13.28 30.65
C PRO A 91 -2.56 -12.33 31.58
N VAL A 92 -3.82 -12.64 31.86
CA VAL A 92 -4.66 -11.88 32.78
C VAL A 92 -4.93 -12.65 34.06
N PHE A 93 -4.71 -12.00 35.20
CA PHE A 93 -5.02 -12.48 36.54
C PHE A 93 -6.24 -11.73 37.09
N LEU A 94 -7.26 -12.45 37.53
CA LEU A 94 -8.48 -11.84 38.06
C LEU A 94 -8.39 -11.68 39.59
N VAL A 95 -8.54 -10.46 40.10
CA VAL A 95 -8.62 -10.20 41.54
C VAL A 95 -10.05 -10.44 42.00
N MET A 96 -10.19 -11.29 43.03
CA MET A 96 -11.47 -11.66 43.63
C MET A 96 -11.56 -11.11 45.05
N ALA A 97 -12.72 -10.55 45.42
CA ALA A 97 -13.00 -10.03 46.76
C ALA A 97 -13.77 -11.00 47.68
N GLY A 98 -14.19 -12.18 47.18
CA GLY A 98 -14.94 -13.19 47.94
C GLY A 98 -15.12 -14.53 47.21
N GLU A 99 -15.98 -15.42 47.73
CA GLU A 99 -16.19 -16.81 47.24
C GLU A 99 -17.01 -16.93 45.93
N GLY A 100 -17.30 -15.83 45.23
CA GLY A 100 -18.17 -15.76 44.06
C GLY A 100 -17.64 -16.38 42.75
N LEU A 101 -16.69 -17.33 42.81
CA LEU A 101 -16.11 -17.95 41.60
C LEU A 101 -17.18 -18.64 40.74
N HIS A 102 -18.22 -19.21 41.37
CA HIS A 102 -19.33 -19.89 40.69
C HIS A 102 -20.25 -18.95 39.91
N GLU A 103 -20.20 -17.64 40.18
CA GLU A 103 -21.03 -16.63 39.52
C GLU A 103 -20.34 -16.02 38.29
N LEU A 104 -19.06 -16.36 38.04
CA LEU A 104 -18.34 -15.87 36.88
C LEU A 104 -18.86 -16.54 35.59
N PRO A 105 -19.15 -15.75 34.55
CA PRO A 105 -19.45 -16.30 33.24
C PRO A 105 -18.32 -17.19 32.71
N LEU A 106 -18.65 -18.31 32.05
CA LEU A 106 -17.67 -19.28 31.56
C LEU A 106 -16.58 -18.66 30.67
N TRP A 107 -16.91 -17.65 29.88
CA TRP A 107 -15.95 -16.96 29.00
C TRP A 107 -14.83 -16.26 29.80
N VAL A 108 -15.08 -15.86 31.05
CA VAL A 108 -14.07 -15.24 31.93
C VAL A 108 -13.00 -16.27 32.27
N SER A 109 -13.41 -17.48 32.66
CA SER A 109 -12.48 -18.59 32.96
C SER A 109 -11.67 -19.03 31.74
N GLN A 110 -12.17 -18.76 30.52
CA GLN A 110 -11.43 -18.99 29.26
C GLN A 110 -10.46 -17.84 28.92
N SER A 111 -10.63 -16.66 29.54
CA SER A 111 -9.86 -15.44 29.24
C SER A 111 -8.74 -15.16 30.24
N VAL A 112 -8.79 -15.76 31.43
CA VAL A 112 -7.83 -15.50 32.52
C VAL A 112 -6.92 -16.71 32.74
N VAL A 113 -5.66 -16.46 33.13
CA VAL A 113 -4.66 -17.50 33.41
C VAL A 113 -4.52 -17.83 34.89
N GLY A 114 -5.20 -17.06 35.75
CA GLY A 114 -5.20 -17.27 37.18
C GLY A 114 -6.08 -16.28 37.93
N TYR A 115 -6.24 -16.57 39.21
CA TYR A 115 -7.01 -15.77 40.16
C TYR A 115 -6.10 -15.33 41.29
N VAL A 116 -6.38 -14.15 41.84
CA VAL A 116 -5.63 -13.51 42.92
C VAL A 116 -6.60 -13.19 44.05
N TRP A 117 -6.32 -13.73 45.23
CA TRP A 117 -7.02 -13.41 46.48
C TRP A 117 -6.05 -12.66 47.41
N PRO A 118 -6.04 -11.32 47.38
CA PRO A 118 -5.00 -10.53 48.05
C PRO A 118 -4.91 -10.75 49.57
N LEU A 119 -6.00 -11.19 50.20
CA LEU A 119 -6.08 -11.41 51.65
C LEU A 119 -5.81 -12.86 52.08
N GLU A 120 -5.74 -13.81 51.14
CA GLU A 120 -5.61 -15.24 51.44
C GLU A 120 -4.24 -15.83 51.07
N ASP A 121 -3.44 -15.10 50.29
CA ASP A 121 -2.14 -15.56 49.79
C ASP A 121 -1.05 -14.50 50.01
N THR A 122 0.21 -14.91 49.92
CA THR A 122 1.36 -14.05 50.17
C THR A 122 1.67 -13.16 48.96
N PRO A 123 1.93 -11.85 49.16
CA PRO A 123 2.27 -10.94 48.06
C PRO A 123 3.44 -11.39 47.19
N ALA A 124 4.48 -11.95 47.82
CA ALA A 124 5.67 -12.42 47.12
C ALA A 124 5.38 -13.58 46.16
N PHE A 125 4.53 -14.53 46.58
CA PHE A 125 4.14 -15.66 45.74
C PHE A 125 3.28 -15.21 44.56
N ILE A 126 2.28 -14.36 44.80
CA ILE A 126 1.44 -13.79 43.73
C ILE A 126 2.29 -13.00 42.73
N ALA A 127 3.16 -12.11 43.21
CA ALA A 127 4.07 -11.34 42.36
C ALA A 127 4.99 -12.24 41.52
N GLY A 128 5.51 -13.31 42.09
CA GLY A 128 6.33 -14.31 41.38
C GLY A 128 5.56 -15.00 40.25
N ARG A 129 4.30 -15.40 40.50
CA ARG A 129 3.43 -16.00 39.47
C ARG A 129 3.15 -15.04 38.32
N ILE A 130 2.78 -13.80 38.62
CA ILE A 130 2.49 -12.77 37.62
C ILE A 130 3.75 -12.48 36.79
N SER A 131 4.89 -12.29 37.44
CA SER A 131 6.16 -11.96 36.77
C SER A 131 6.66 -13.11 35.89
N THR A 132 6.44 -14.36 36.31
CA THR A 132 6.78 -15.55 35.51
C THR A 132 5.91 -15.62 34.25
N ALA A 133 4.59 -15.43 34.39
CA ALA A 133 3.67 -15.42 33.25
C ALA A 133 3.99 -14.26 32.27
N ALA A 134 4.29 -13.08 32.81
CA ALA A 134 4.68 -11.90 32.02
C ALA A 134 5.93 -12.16 31.17
N ARG A 135 6.97 -12.76 31.76
CA ARG A 135 8.22 -13.13 31.05
C ARG A 135 7.98 -14.21 30.00
N ALA A 136 7.19 -15.24 30.33
CA ALA A 136 6.85 -16.30 29.39
C ALA A 136 6.09 -15.76 28.17
N TYR A 137 5.15 -14.84 28.39
CA TYR A 137 4.43 -14.15 27.31
C TYR A 137 5.38 -13.31 26.45
N GLN A 138 6.24 -12.53 27.09
CA GLN A 138 7.27 -11.73 26.45
C GLN A 138 8.20 -12.54 25.55
N ASP A 139 8.61 -13.73 26.00
CA ASP A 139 9.41 -14.64 25.19
C ASP A 139 8.59 -15.26 24.05
N ALA A 140 7.30 -15.55 24.25
CA ALA A 140 6.42 -16.12 23.24
C ALA A 140 6.08 -15.12 22.11
N LEU A 141 6.07 -13.81 22.39
CA LEU A 141 5.74 -12.75 21.41
C LEU A 141 6.68 -12.68 20.21
N LEU A 142 7.96 -13.00 20.41
CA LEU A 142 8.95 -12.84 19.35
C LEU A 142 8.75 -13.91 18.26
N PRO A 143 8.53 -13.50 16.99
CA PRO A 143 8.34 -14.43 15.90
C PRO A 143 9.64 -15.16 15.54
N PRO A 144 9.57 -16.28 14.78
CA PRO A 144 10.64 -17.25 14.69
C PRO A 144 12.02 -16.68 14.33
N PHE A 145 12.10 -15.90 13.24
CA PHE A 145 13.36 -15.37 12.75
C PHE A 145 13.87 -14.23 13.63
N PHE A 146 13.00 -13.28 14.01
CA PHE A 146 13.43 -12.17 14.87
C PHE A 146 13.89 -12.65 16.25
N LYS A 147 13.23 -13.68 16.81
CA LYS A 147 13.66 -14.34 18.05
C LYS A 147 15.06 -14.94 17.90
N ALA A 148 15.32 -15.67 16.82
CA ALA A 148 16.62 -16.30 16.57
C ALA A 148 17.71 -15.24 16.38
N LEU A 149 17.47 -14.23 15.53
CA LEU A 149 18.40 -13.13 15.28
C LEU A 149 18.77 -12.37 16.56
N ARG A 150 17.77 -12.11 17.42
CA ARG A 150 17.99 -11.46 18.72
C ARG A 150 18.85 -12.34 19.65
N ARG A 151 18.57 -13.64 19.73
CA ARG A 151 19.35 -14.57 20.56
C ARG A 151 20.81 -14.61 20.13
N PHE A 152 21.06 -14.61 18.82
CA PHE A 152 22.41 -14.54 18.28
C PHE A 152 23.12 -13.24 18.66
N ASP A 153 22.45 -12.09 18.54
CA ASP A 153 23.02 -10.80 18.97
C ASP A 153 23.34 -10.80 20.49
N ASP A 154 22.41 -11.28 21.31
CA ASP A 154 22.53 -11.39 22.76
C ASP A 154 23.66 -12.37 23.20
N ALA A 155 24.09 -13.29 22.34
CA ALA A 155 25.20 -14.21 22.60
C ALA A 155 26.60 -13.56 22.45
N HIS A 156 26.69 -12.36 21.87
CA HIS A 156 27.94 -11.59 21.71
C HIS A 156 29.08 -12.36 21.01
N GLU A 157 28.76 -13.18 20.03
CA GLU A 157 29.76 -14.00 19.33
C GLU A 157 30.69 -13.17 18.44
N TYR A 158 31.95 -13.62 18.33
CA TYR A 158 32.93 -13.05 17.40
C TYR A 158 32.84 -13.74 16.04
N SER A 159 32.53 -12.98 15.00
CA SER A 159 32.44 -13.48 13.63
C SER A 159 33.75 -13.30 12.85
N TRP A 160 34.18 -14.35 12.15
CA TRP A 160 35.31 -14.34 11.19
C TRP A 160 34.85 -14.49 9.73
N HIS A 161 33.59 -14.16 9.47
CA HIS A 161 32.94 -14.30 8.16
C HIS A 161 32.42 -12.94 7.66
N THR A 162 31.82 -12.94 6.46
CA THR A 162 31.14 -11.75 5.91
C THR A 162 29.89 -11.39 6.70
N PRO A 163 29.49 -10.10 6.73
CA PRO A 163 30.12 -8.96 6.05
C PRO A 163 31.41 -8.44 6.71
N ALA A 164 32.27 -7.78 5.92
CA ALA A 164 33.61 -7.34 6.36
C ALA A 164 33.60 -6.24 7.44
N HIS A 165 32.46 -5.60 7.71
CA HIS A 165 32.37 -4.66 8.83
C HIS A 165 32.35 -5.36 10.19
N SER A 166 32.10 -6.68 10.24
CA SER A 166 32.14 -7.52 11.44
C SER A 166 31.35 -6.91 12.60
N GLY A 167 30.04 -6.76 12.42
CA GLY A 167 29.18 -6.14 13.42
C GLY A 167 29.35 -4.61 13.56
N GLY A 168 30.08 -3.98 12.65
CA GLY A 168 30.25 -2.52 12.60
C GLY A 168 31.63 -2.03 13.03
N VAL A 169 32.49 -2.93 13.54
CA VAL A 169 33.85 -2.64 14.00
C VAL A 169 34.72 -1.96 12.94
N ALA A 170 34.59 -2.33 11.66
CA ALA A 170 35.39 -1.68 10.60
C ALA A 170 35.06 -0.18 10.46
N PHE A 171 33.80 0.22 10.66
CA PHE A 171 33.40 1.63 10.59
C PHE A 171 34.08 2.48 11.67
N LEU A 172 34.37 1.89 12.85
CA LEU A 172 35.06 2.58 13.94
C LEU A 172 36.51 2.96 13.63
N LYS A 173 37.08 2.45 12.53
CA LYS A 173 38.47 2.68 12.11
C LYS A 173 38.66 3.99 11.32
N SER A 174 37.60 4.75 11.06
CA SER A 174 37.65 6.03 10.32
C SER A 174 36.69 7.05 10.92
N PRO A 175 36.99 8.36 10.94
CA PRO A 175 36.08 9.39 11.44
C PRO A 175 34.72 9.41 10.74
N VAL A 176 34.69 9.25 9.41
CA VAL A 176 33.43 9.19 8.65
C VAL A 176 32.66 7.90 8.95
N GLY A 177 33.38 6.79 9.16
CA GLY A 177 32.75 5.53 9.55
C GLY A 177 32.18 5.58 10.97
N ARG A 178 32.86 6.24 11.92
CA ARG A 178 32.31 6.46 13.27
C ARG A 178 31.02 7.27 13.23
N ALA A 179 30.98 8.35 12.43
CA ALA A 179 29.74 9.11 12.25
C ALA A 179 28.59 8.24 11.70
N PHE A 180 28.87 7.34 10.75
CA PHE A 180 27.90 6.38 10.23
C PHE A 180 27.44 5.37 11.30
N HIS A 181 28.39 4.79 12.03
CA HIS A 181 28.12 3.85 13.12
C HIS A 181 27.25 4.48 14.21
N ASP A 182 27.58 5.69 14.64
CA ASP A 182 26.86 6.40 15.71
C ASP A 182 25.46 6.84 15.25
N TYR A 183 25.27 7.12 13.96
CA TYR A 183 23.96 7.45 13.38
C TYR A 183 23.02 6.22 13.30
N PHE A 184 23.51 5.09 12.79
CA PHE A 184 22.68 3.89 12.60
C PHE A 184 22.59 3.00 13.84
N GLY A 185 23.61 3.04 14.69
CA GLY A 185 23.69 2.25 15.91
C GLY A 185 24.23 0.82 15.69
N GLU A 186 24.90 0.31 16.71
CA GLU A 186 25.60 -0.99 16.67
C GLU A 186 24.67 -2.17 16.40
N ARG A 187 23.45 -2.19 16.97
CA ARG A 187 22.53 -3.34 16.83
C ARG A 187 22.11 -3.61 15.38
N LEU A 188 21.93 -2.55 14.57
CA LEU A 188 21.65 -2.74 13.15
C LEU A 188 22.85 -3.41 12.44
N LEU A 189 24.06 -2.97 12.76
CA LEU A 189 25.29 -3.46 12.15
C LEU A 189 25.65 -4.88 12.63
N ARG A 190 25.31 -5.24 13.87
CA ARG A 190 25.49 -6.58 14.42
C ARG A 190 24.48 -7.60 13.87
N SER A 191 23.30 -7.14 13.47
CA SER A 191 22.29 -7.99 12.83
C SER A 191 22.48 -8.13 11.32
N ASP A 192 23.38 -7.37 10.69
CA ASP A 192 23.80 -7.57 9.31
C ASP A 192 24.80 -8.74 9.21
N LEU A 193 24.24 -9.93 8.97
CA LEU A 193 24.92 -11.22 8.99
C LEU A 193 24.85 -11.90 7.62
N SER A 194 25.47 -13.07 7.50
CA SER A 194 25.44 -13.88 6.29
C SER A 194 25.01 -15.32 6.60
N ILE A 195 24.81 -16.09 5.54
CA ILE A 195 24.52 -17.54 5.60
C ILE A 195 25.56 -18.36 6.38
N SER A 196 26.71 -17.77 6.70
CA SER A 196 27.73 -18.38 7.58
C SER A 196 27.21 -18.66 9.00
N VAL A 197 26.12 -18.00 9.41
CA VAL A 197 25.42 -18.25 10.68
C VAL A 197 24.34 -19.31 10.45
N GLU A 198 24.76 -20.59 10.46
CA GLU A 198 23.90 -21.73 10.10
C GLU A 198 22.60 -21.81 10.93
N GLU A 199 22.63 -21.41 12.20
CA GLU A 199 21.46 -21.45 13.09
C GLU A 199 20.30 -20.54 12.66
N LEU A 200 20.56 -19.54 11.80
CA LEU A 200 19.53 -18.65 11.25
C LEU A 200 18.90 -19.20 9.96
N GLY A 201 19.45 -20.27 9.39
CA GLY A 201 18.98 -20.90 8.16
C GLY A 201 19.34 -20.10 6.90
N SER A 202 18.71 -20.47 5.78
CA SER A 202 18.96 -19.88 4.47
C SER A 202 17.67 -19.42 3.79
N LEU A 203 17.69 -18.21 3.22
CA LEU A 203 16.54 -17.62 2.52
C LEU A 203 16.16 -18.41 1.26
N PHE A 204 17.14 -18.85 0.47
CA PHE A 204 16.86 -19.58 -0.78
C PHE A 204 16.69 -21.08 -0.58
N GLU A 205 17.08 -21.63 0.58
CA GLU A 205 16.75 -23.03 0.91
C GLU A 205 15.47 -23.13 1.73
N HIS A 206 14.92 -22.00 2.20
CA HIS A 206 13.71 -21.93 3.02
C HIS A 206 13.82 -22.78 4.30
N THR A 207 15.02 -22.79 4.90
CA THR A 207 15.38 -23.62 6.06
C THR A 207 15.46 -22.81 7.35
N GLY A 208 15.47 -23.53 8.48
CA GLY A 208 15.63 -22.94 9.81
C GLY A 208 14.57 -21.88 10.15
N PRO A 209 14.93 -20.88 10.99
CA PRO A 209 14.04 -19.80 11.39
C PRO A 209 13.45 -18.98 10.22
N ILE A 210 14.17 -18.84 9.10
CA ILE A 210 13.63 -18.15 7.91
C ILE A 210 12.44 -18.92 7.33
N GLY A 211 12.61 -20.23 7.09
CA GLY A 211 11.51 -21.06 6.60
C GLY A 211 10.33 -21.13 7.57
N GLU A 212 10.59 -21.09 8.88
CA GLU A 212 9.54 -21.01 9.90
C GLU A 212 8.76 -19.69 9.82
N ALA A 213 9.46 -18.56 9.62
CA ALA A 213 8.85 -17.25 9.42
C ALA A 213 7.97 -17.22 8.16
N GLU A 214 8.42 -17.80 7.04
CA GLU A 214 7.63 -17.89 5.80
C GLU A 214 6.38 -18.76 5.96
N ARG A 215 6.49 -19.90 6.66
CA ARG A 215 5.32 -20.75 6.99
C ARG A 215 4.35 -20.02 7.93
N ASN A 216 4.87 -19.27 8.90
CA ASN A 216 4.07 -18.45 9.78
C ASN A 216 3.33 -17.35 8.99
N ALA A 217 4.01 -16.68 8.07
CA ALA A 217 3.40 -15.70 7.18
C ALA A 217 2.32 -16.33 6.29
N ALA A 218 2.54 -17.53 5.74
CA ALA A 218 1.51 -18.24 4.98
C ALA A 218 0.25 -18.49 5.82
N ARG A 219 0.39 -18.94 7.07
CA ARG A 219 -0.74 -19.11 8.00
C ARG A 219 -1.48 -17.80 8.25
N VAL A 220 -0.75 -16.73 8.58
CA VAL A 220 -1.34 -15.42 8.95
C VAL A 220 -2.02 -14.76 7.75
N PHE A 221 -1.36 -14.75 6.59
CA PHE A 221 -1.87 -14.15 5.35
C PHE A 221 -2.85 -15.06 4.59
N GLY A 222 -3.06 -16.30 5.06
CA GLY A 222 -4.03 -17.23 4.48
C GLY A 222 -3.66 -17.69 3.09
N SER A 223 -2.39 -17.97 2.87
CA SER A 223 -1.88 -18.59 1.64
C SER A 223 -1.40 -20.01 1.92
N ASP A 224 -1.22 -20.81 0.87
CA ASP A 224 -0.61 -22.13 1.01
C ASP A 224 0.92 -22.03 1.13
N ARG A 225 1.52 -21.03 0.47
CA ARG A 225 2.93 -20.68 0.59
C ARG A 225 3.12 -19.16 0.59
N THR A 226 4.14 -18.71 1.31
CA THR A 226 4.61 -17.32 1.28
C THR A 226 6.12 -17.33 1.09
N TYR A 227 6.62 -16.43 0.26
CA TYR A 227 8.05 -16.21 0.03
C TYR A 227 8.41 -14.79 0.43
N PHE A 228 9.51 -14.63 1.18
CA PHE A 228 10.05 -13.31 1.51
C PHE A 228 10.92 -12.77 0.38
N VAL A 229 10.70 -11.52 -0.01
CA VAL A 229 11.42 -10.85 -1.10
C VAL A 229 12.00 -9.53 -0.58
N LEU A 230 13.29 -9.32 -0.78
CA LEU A 230 14.04 -8.20 -0.20
C LEU A 230 14.40 -7.12 -1.23
N HIS A 231 13.78 -7.13 -2.40
CA HIS A 231 14.00 -6.16 -3.48
C HIS A 231 12.69 -5.51 -3.93
N GLY A 232 11.77 -5.36 -3.00
CA GLY A 232 10.45 -4.78 -3.16
C GLY A 232 9.53 -5.63 -4.03
N ASP A 233 8.28 -5.17 -4.09
CA ASP A 233 7.25 -5.82 -4.89
C ASP A 233 7.52 -5.76 -6.40
N SER A 234 8.36 -4.82 -6.83
CA SER A 234 8.90 -4.82 -8.20
C SER A 234 9.56 -6.15 -8.56
N THR A 235 10.24 -6.79 -7.60
CA THR A 235 10.86 -8.09 -7.78
C THR A 235 9.85 -9.22 -7.65
N CYS A 236 8.88 -9.13 -6.74
CA CYS A 236 7.75 -10.06 -6.64
C CYS A 236 7.02 -10.19 -7.99
N ASN A 237 6.69 -9.06 -8.60
CA ASN A 237 6.02 -8.98 -9.88
C ASN A 237 6.82 -9.63 -11.02
N ARG A 238 8.13 -9.35 -11.11
CA ARG A 238 9.01 -10.00 -12.09
C ARG A 238 9.13 -11.50 -11.87
N LEU A 239 9.25 -11.92 -10.61
CA LEU A 239 9.33 -13.32 -10.21
C LEU A 239 8.08 -14.09 -10.65
N VAL A 240 6.90 -13.62 -10.25
CA VAL A 240 5.62 -14.29 -10.57
C VAL A 240 5.40 -14.32 -12.07
N GLY A 241 5.68 -13.22 -12.79
CA GLY A 241 5.60 -13.18 -14.24
C GLY A 241 6.58 -14.16 -14.91
N HIS A 242 7.85 -14.15 -14.51
CA HIS A 242 8.89 -15.01 -15.08
C HIS A 242 8.63 -16.50 -14.83
N PHE A 243 8.05 -16.86 -13.69
CA PHE A 243 7.61 -18.23 -13.42
C PHE A 243 6.37 -18.63 -14.25
N SER A 244 5.46 -17.70 -14.49
CA SER A 244 4.13 -18.00 -15.03
C SER A 244 4.05 -18.03 -16.55
N VAL A 245 4.94 -17.32 -17.24
CA VAL A 245 5.00 -17.23 -18.71
C VAL A 245 6.42 -17.34 -19.24
N THR A 246 6.53 -17.94 -20.41
CA THR A 246 7.77 -18.11 -21.16
C THR A 246 7.69 -17.41 -22.52
N ARG A 247 8.76 -17.55 -23.30
CA ARG A 247 8.91 -16.88 -24.59
C ARG A 247 7.76 -17.21 -25.54
N ASP A 248 7.22 -16.17 -26.17
CA ASP A 248 6.12 -16.26 -27.14
C ASP A 248 4.79 -16.83 -26.57
N GLU A 249 4.65 -16.98 -25.25
CA GLU A 249 3.35 -17.25 -24.60
C GLU A 249 2.57 -15.96 -24.35
N ILE A 250 1.24 -16.06 -24.35
CA ILE A 250 0.35 -14.90 -24.16
C ILE A 250 0.15 -14.60 -22.67
N ALA A 251 0.32 -13.33 -22.29
CA ALA A 251 0.01 -12.78 -20.98
C ALA A 251 -1.10 -11.72 -21.09
N LEU A 252 -2.15 -11.86 -20.29
CA LEU A 252 -3.17 -10.81 -20.14
C LEU A 252 -2.69 -9.80 -19.09
N VAL A 253 -2.70 -8.52 -19.41
CA VAL A 253 -2.08 -7.50 -18.58
C VAL A 253 -3.03 -6.32 -18.43
N ASP A 254 -3.43 -6.00 -17.21
CA ASP A 254 -4.08 -4.73 -16.92
C ASP A 254 -3.23 -3.56 -17.40
N ARG A 255 -3.80 -2.65 -18.20
CA ARG A 255 -3.10 -1.45 -18.66
C ARG A 255 -2.70 -0.56 -17.48
N ASN A 256 -3.47 -0.59 -16.40
CA ASN A 256 -3.10 -0.04 -15.09
C ASN A 256 -2.15 -1.00 -14.37
N CYS A 257 -0.96 -1.22 -14.93
CA CYS A 257 0.08 -2.03 -14.30
C CYS A 257 1.29 -1.21 -13.87
N HIS A 258 1.93 -1.65 -12.79
CA HIS A 258 3.22 -1.11 -12.39
C HIS A 258 4.31 -1.52 -13.41
N LYS A 259 5.33 -0.67 -13.56
CA LYS A 259 6.47 -0.88 -14.49
C LYS A 259 7.19 -2.22 -14.33
N SER A 260 7.10 -2.86 -13.16
CA SER A 260 7.66 -4.18 -12.88
C SER A 260 7.00 -5.31 -13.68
N ILE A 261 5.72 -5.17 -14.01
CA ILE A 261 5.01 -6.13 -14.85
C ILE A 261 5.64 -6.17 -16.23
N LEU A 262 5.85 -5.01 -16.86
CA LEU A 262 6.57 -4.89 -18.13
C LEU A 262 7.97 -5.52 -18.06
N GLN A 263 8.70 -5.28 -16.98
CA GLN A 263 10.04 -5.86 -16.79
C GLN A 263 9.99 -7.39 -16.75
N GLY A 264 9.00 -7.98 -16.08
CA GLY A 264 8.78 -9.44 -16.08
C GLY A 264 8.46 -9.98 -17.47
N LEU A 265 7.67 -9.25 -18.26
CA LEU A 265 7.32 -9.61 -19.64
C LEU A 265 8.53 -9.52 -20.59
N VAL A 266 9.38 -8.51 -20.43
CA VAL A 266 10.63 -8.36 -21.20
C VAL A 266 11.60 -9.50 -20.90
N VAL A 267 11.77 -9.87 -19.62
CA VAL A 267 12.68 -10.95 -19.21
C VAL A 267 12.17 -12.32 -19.68
N SER A 268 10.87 -12.58 -19.57
CA SER A 268 10.27 -13.85 -20.03
C SER A 268 10.17 -13.96 -21.56
N GLY A 269 10.11 -12.83 -22.27
CA GLY A 269 9.81 -12.82 -23.71
C GLY A 269 8.35 -13.10 -24.03
N ALA A 270 7.46 -12.87 -23.06
CA ALA A 270 6.02 -13.06 -23.23
C ALA A 270 5.41 -12.01 -24.16
N ARG A 271 4.25 -12.36 -24.73
CA ARG A 271 3.46 -11.52 -25.64
C ARG A 271 2.28 -10.90 -24.88
N PRO A 272 2.33 -9.61 -24.53
CA PRO A 272 1.26 -8.98 -23.76
C PRO A 272 0.03 -8.70 -24.63
N VAL A 273 -1.14 -8.95 -24.05
CA VAL A 273 -2.43 -8.43 -24.51
C VAL A 273 -2.99 -7.57 -23.39
N TYR A 274 -3.10 -6.26 -23.66
CA TYR A 274 -3.50 -5.29 -22.65
C TYR A 274 -5.02 -5.20 -22.48
N LEU A 275 -5.47 -5.24 -21.23
CA LEU A 275 -6.86 -5.06 -20.82
C LEU A 275 -7.06 -3.61 -20.39
N VAL A 276 -8.16 -2.98 -20.82
CA VAL A 276 -8.37 -1.54 -20.65
C VAL A 276 -9.25 -1.30 -19.41
N PRO A 277 -8.73 -0.66 -18.34
CA PRO A 277 -9.52 -0.29 -17.18
C PRO A 277 -10.40 0.93 -17.49
N THR A 278 -11.45 1.13 -16.68
CA THR A 278 -12.24 2.36 -16.74
C THR A 278 -11.48 3.56 -16.20
N ARG A 279 -11.97 4.76 -16.51
CA ARG A 279 -11.54 6.02 -15.91
C ARG A 279 -12.76 6.89 -15.63
N ASN A 280 -12.63 7.81 -14.66
CA ASN A 280 -13.68 8.79 -14.36
C ASN A 280 -13.26 10.20 -14.79
N GLY A 281 -14.17 11.15 -14.62
CA GLY A 281 -13.98 12.56 -14.97
C GLY A 281 -12.82 13.25 -14.27
N TYR A 282 -12.34 12.73 -13.14
CA TYR A 282 -11.14 13.24 -12.46
C TYR A 282 -9.82 12.71 -13.04
N GLY A 283 -9.86 11.77 -13.99
CA GLY A 283 -8.68 11.05 -14.45
C GLY A 283 -8.21 9.94 -13.50
N LEU A 284 -9.05 9.51 -12.53
CA LEU A 284 -8.72 8.38 -11.67
C LEU A 284 -8.83 7.07 -12.45
N ALA A 285 -7.92 6.13 -12.16
CA ALA A 285 -7.97 4.80 -12.76
C ALA A 285 -9.01 3.95 -12.04
N GLY A 286 -9.98 3.46 -12.81
CA GLY A 286 -11.06 2.58 -12.38
C GLY A 286 -10.68 1.11 -12.47
N PRO A 287 -11.63 0.22 -12.14
CA PRO A 287 -11.44 -1.21 -12.32
C PRO A 287 -11.54 -1.62 -13.80
N LEU A 288 -11.00 -2.79 -14.12
CA LEU A 288 -11.33 -3.53 -15.34
C LEU A 288 -12.82 -3.89 -15.33
N PRO A 289 -13.62 -3.47 -16.33
CA PRO A 289 -15.02 -3.88 -16.45
C PRO A 289 -15.18 -5.40 -16.54
N PRO A 290 -16.24 -5.99 -15.96
CA PRO A 290 -16.54 -7.41 -16.16
C PRO A 290 -16.63 -7.82 -17.63
N ALA A 291 -17.13 -6.94 -18.50
CA ALA A 291 -17.22 -7.17 -19.94
C ALA A 291 -15.84 -7.21 -20.63
N GLU A 292 -14.85 -6.48 -20.12
CA GLU A 292 -13.48 -6.45 -20.66
C GLU A 292 -12.71 -7.74 -20.36
N ILE A 293 -13.04 -8.40 -19.24
CA ILE A 293 -12.38 -9.64 -18.79
C ILE A 293 -13.19 -10.90 -19.11
N ALA A 294 -14.34 -10.75 -19.78
CA ALA A 294 -15.15 -11.87 -20.23
C ALA A 294 -14.43 -12.68 -21.32
N ALA A 295 -14.64 -14.00 -21.33
CA ALA A 295 -13.91 -14.92 -22.20
C ALA A 295 -13.97 -14.55 -23.70
N ASP A 296 -15.14 -14.17 -24.19
CA ASP A 296 -15.33 -13.80 -25.61
C ASP A 296 -14.62 -12.49 -25.96
N SER A 297 -14.64 -11.50 -25.05
CA SER A 297 -13.92 -10.23 -25.21
C SER A 297 -12.40 -10.45 -25.25
N VAL A 298 -11.90 -11.26 -24.32
CA VAL A 298 -10.49 -11.65 -24.27
C VAL A 298 -10.08 -12.40 -25.55
N ALA A 299 -10.89 -13.36 -26.01
CA ALA A 299 -10.63 -14.11 -27.23
C ALA A 299 -10.60 -13.20 -28.48
N ALA A 300 -11.56 -12.27 -28.59
CA ALA A 300 -11.59 -11.30 -29.67
C ALA A 300 -10.35 -10.40 -29.67
N ARG A 301 -9.93 -9.91 -28.50
CA ARG A 301 -8.75 -9.07 -28.33
C ARG A 301 -7.45 -9.81 -28.67
N ILE A 302 -7.35 -11.09 -28.31
CA ILE A 302 -6.21 -11.94 -28.69
C ILE A 302 -6.17 -12.12 -30.22
N ALA A 303 -7.32 -12.37 -30.85
CA ALA A 303 -7.41 -12.63 -32.29
C ALA A 303 -7.04 -11.40 -33.14
N THR A 304 -7.27 -10.19 -32.64
CA THR A 304 -6.97 -8.93 -33.35
C THR A 304 -5.62 -8.33 -32.99
N SER A 305 -4.95 -8.80 -31.94
CA SER A 305 -3.67 -8.24 -31.50
C SER A 305 -2.51 -8.66 -32.41
N PRO A 306 -1.77 -7.71 -33.02
CA PRO A 306 -0.56 -8.01 -33.79
C PRO A 306 0.51 -8.75 -32.98
N LEU A 307 0.55 -8.54 -31.66
CA LEU A 307 1.53 -9.16 -30.77
C LEU A 307 1.28 -10.65 -30.54
N THR A 308 0.14 -11.21 -30.93
CA THR A 308 -0.14 -12.64 -30.79
C THR A 308 0.29 -13.44 -32.03
N ALA A 309 0.71 -12.76 -33.10
CA ALA A 309 1.21 -13.40 -34.32
C ALA A 309 2.50 -14.19 -34.05
N GLY A 310 2.43 -15.53 -34.10
CA GLY A 310 3.54 -16.42 -33.76
C GLY A 310 3.61 -16.79 -32.28
N ALA A 311 2.56 -16.52 -31.50
CA ALA A 311 2.44 -17.06 -30.16
C ALA A 311 2.36 -18.60 -30.19
N VAL A 312 2.91 -19.24 -29.15
CA VAL A 312 2.93 -20.71 -29.01
C VAL A 312 1.50 -21.29 -28.96
N SER A 313 0.56 -20.53 -28.39
CA SER A 313 -0.85 -20.86 -28.30
C SER A 313 -1.70 -19.60 -28.25
N SER A 314 -2.95 -19.68 -28.71
CA SER A 314 -3.95 -18.63 -28.50
C SER A 314 -4.50 -18.60 -27.07
N ARG A 315 -4.15 -19.56 -26.22
CA ARG A 315 -4.56 -19.61 -24.82
C ARG A 315 -3.56 -18.87 -23.92
N PRO A 316 -3.98 -17.79 -23.23
CA PRO A 316 -3.15 -17.13 -22.23
C PRO A 316 -2.76 -18.07 -21.10
N GLN A 317 -1.53 -17.93 -20.62
CA GLN A 317 -1.00 -18.75 -19.51
C GLN A 317 -1.03 -18.03 -18.16
N TYR A 318 -1.27 -16.71 -18.19
CA TYR A 318 -1.16 -15.81 -17.05
C TYR A 318 -2.00 -14.56 -17.30
N ALA A 319 -2.66 -14.08 -16.24
CA ALA A 319 -3.24 -12.75 -16.18
C ALA A 319 -2.77 -12.01 -14.93
N VAL A 320 -2.54 -10.70 -15.06
CA VAL A 320 -2.23 -9.83 -13.92
C VAL A 320 -3.05 -8.55 -13.97
N PHE A 321 -3.55 -8.15 -12.81
CA PHE A 321 -4.25 -6.89 -12.60
C PHE A 321 -3.98 -6.34 -11.21
N THR A 322 -4.14 -5.03 -11.06
CA THR A 322 -3.78 -4.31 -9.83
C THR A 322 -4.97 -4.25 -8.88
N ASN A 323 -4.83 -4.77 -7.66
CA ASN A 323 -5.89 -4.77 -6.64
C ASN A 323 -5.36 -4.43 -5.23
N SER A 324 -5.78 -3.36 -4.58
CA SER A 324 -6.63 -2.29 -5.10
C SER A 324 -5.90 -1.40 -6.10
N THR A 325 -6.65 -0.59 -6.84
CA THR A 325 -6.06 0.52 -7.59
C THR A 325 -5.36 1.49 -6.64
N TYR A 326 -4.49 2.35 -7.17
CA TYR A 326 -3.77 3.34 -6.38
C TYR A 326 -4.71 4.19 -5.50
N ASP A 327 -5.83 4.62 -6.08
CA ASP A 327 -6.84 5.46 -5.44
C ASP A 327 -7.83 4.67 -4.56
N GLY A 328 -7.59 3.37 -4.35
CA GLY A 328 -8.33 2.55 -3.38
C GLY A 328 -9.57 1.84 -3.90
N LEU A 329 -9.66 1.54 -5.19
CA LEU A 329 -10.75 0.71 -5.70
C LEU A 329 -10.40 -0.77 -5.57
N CYS A 330 -11.16 -1.47 -4.73
CA CYS A 330 -10.97 -2.88 -4.40
C CYS A 330 -12.01 -3.73 -5.15
N TYR A 331 -11.55 -4.75 -5.87
CA TYR A 331 -12.43 -5.65 -6.64
C TYR A 331 -13.15 -6.65 -5.73
N ASP A 332 -14.31 -7.16 -6.16
CA ASP A 332 -14.73 -8.50 -5.74
C ASP A 332 -13.74 -9.52 -6.32
N ALA A 333 -12.84 -10.03 -5.46
CA ALA A 333 -11.76 -10.91 -5.88
C ALA A 333 -12.30 -12.24 -6.42
N SER A 334 -13.42 -12.74 -5.88
CA SER A 334 -14.04 -13.99 -6.32
C SER A 334 -14.73 -13.85 -7.67
N ALA A 335 -15.45 -12.74 -7.89
CA ALA A 335 -16.07 -12.44 -9.18
C ALA A 335 -15.00 -12.22 -10.27
N ALA A 336 -13.96 -11.44 -9.98
CA ALA A 336 -12.83 -11.24 -10.89
C ALA A 336 -12.13 -12.58 -11.22
N ALA A 337 -11.85 -13.40 -10.21
CA ALA A 337 -11.21 -14.70 -10.42
C ALA A 337 -12.06 -15.65 -11.29
N ARG A 338 -13.38 -15.67 -11.10
CA ARG A 338 -14.30 -16.46 -11.93
C ARG A 338 -14.30 -16.00 -13.38
N ALA A 339 -14.31 -14.69 -13.62
CA ALA A 339 -14.27 -14.15 -14.98
C ALA A 339 -12.96 -14.52 -15.69
N PHE A 340 -11.82 -14.34 -15.04
CA PHE A 340 -10.51 -14.68 -15.61
C PHE A 340 -10.27 -16.18 -15.78
N ALA A 341 -10.86 -17.03 -14.93
CA ALA A 341 -10.65 -18.48 -14.99
C ALA A 341 -11.03 -19.09 -16.34
N ALA A 342 -11.99 -18.52 -17.06
CA ALA A 342 -12.33 -19.00 -18.40
C ALA A 342 -11.18 -18.81 -19.42
N SER A 343 -10.32 -17.81 -19.22
CA SER A 343 -9.29 -17.41 -20.17
C SER A 343 -7.87 -17.84 -19.78
N THR A 344 -7.56 -17.92 -18.48
CA THR A 344 -6.19 -18.22 -18.00
C THR A 344 -6.20 -19.20 -16.82
N PRO A 345 -5.18 -20.07 -16.69
CA PRO A 345 -5.06 -20.97 -15.54
C PRO A 345 -4.34 -20.32 -14.34
N ARG A 346 -3.67 -19.17 -14.52
CA ARG A 346 -2.95 -18.43 -13.46
C ARG A 346 -3.43 -16.99 -13.40
N LEU A 347 -3.71 -16.52 -12.19
CA LEU A 347 -4.17 -15.17 -11.92
C LEU A 347 -3.29 -14.52 -10.85
N HIS A 348 -2.81 -13.33 -11.13
CA HIS A 348 -1.96 -12.57 -10.24
C HIS A 348 -2.64 -11.24 -9.87
N PHE A 349 -2.91 -11.10 -8.58
CA PHE A 349 -3.32 -9.86 -7.95
C PHE A 349 -2.06 -9.10 -7.53
N ASP A 350 -1.75 -8.00 -8.21
CA ASP A 350 -0.73 -7.06 -7.71
C ASP A 350 -1.38 -6.26 -6.57
N GLU A 351 -1.12 -6.71 -5.34
CA GLU A 351 -1.67 -6.15 -4.10
C GLU A 351 -0.66 -5.31 -3.33
N ALA A 352 0.27 -4.67 -4.05
CA ALA A 352 1.31 -3.85 -3.46
C ALA A 352 0.75 -2.80 -2.47
N TRP A 353 -0.44 -2.28 -2.75
CA TRP A 353 -1.13 -1.26 -1.96
C TRP A 353 -2.21 -1.80 -1.02
N PHE A 354 -2.32 -3.12 -0.84
CA PHE A 354 -3.48 -3.74 -0.20
C PHE A 354 -3.16 -4.91 0.74
N ALA A 355 -1.92 -4.93 1.26
CA ALA A 355 -1.39 -6.00 2.12
C ALA A 355 -2.17 -6.23 3.44
N TYR A 356 -2.96 -5.25 3.89
CA TYR A 356 -3.72 -5.31 5.14
C TYR A 356 -5.12 -5.90 5.00
N ALA A 357 -5.63 -6.07 3.77
CA ALA A 357 -7.04 -6.35 3.52
C ALA A 357 -7.59 -7.54 4.30
N ARG A 358 -6.81 -8.61 4.43
CA ARG A 358 -7.20 -9.82 5.15
C ARG A 358 -7.56 -9.59 6.62
N PHE A 359 -6.95 -8.59 7.26
CA PHE A 359 -7.00 -8.43 8.71
C PHE A 359 -8.21 -7.61 9.18
N HIS A 360 -9.07 -7.15 8.26
CA HIS A 360 -10.27 -6.40 8.63
C HIS A 360 -11.53 -6.91 7.91
N PRO A 361 -12.64 -7.17 8.62
CA PRO A 361 -13.88 -7.71 8.03
C PRO A 361 -14.45 -6.89 6.87
N LEU A 362 -14.23 -5.57 6.86
CA LEU A 362 -14.69 -4.67 5.80
C LEU A 362 -14.21 -5.10 4.40
N TYR A 363 -13.03 -5.72 4.30
CA TYR A 363 -12.45 -6.15 3.01
C TYR A 363 -12.66 -7.64 2.71
N ALA A 364 -13.57 -8.32 3.42
CA ALA A 364 -13.86 -9.73 3.18
C ALA A 364 -14.21 -9.99 1.70
N GLY A 365 -13.53 -10.96 1.07
CA GLY A 365 -13.72 -11.29 -0.34
C GLY A 365 -13.11 -10.29 -1.34
N ARG A 366 -12.34 -9.29 -0.88
CA ARG A 366 -11.79 -8.22 -1.75
C ARG A 366 -10.32 -8.38 -2.12
N TYR A 367 -9.64 -9.42 -1.65
CA TYR A 367 -8.20 -9.65 -1.84
C TYR A 367 -7.90 -11.04 -2.40
N GLY A 368 -6.77 -11.24 -3.08
CA GLY A 368 -6.45 -12.45 -3.84
C GLY A 368 -6.42 -13.71 -2.99
N MET A 369 -5.90 -13.63 -1.76
CA MET A 369 -5.88 -14.78 -0.83
C MET A 369 -7.25 -15.18 -0.26
N SER A 370 -8.32 -14.43 -0.58
CA SER A 370 -9.71 -14.84 -0.32
C SER A 370 -10.29 -15.77 -1.40
N VAL A 371 -9.61 -15.92 -2.54
CA VAL A 371 -9.99 -16.84 -3.61
C VAL A 371 -9.48 -18.25 -3.28
N ASP A 372 -10.16 -18.90 -2.35
CA ASP A 372 -9.87 -20.27 -1.92
C ASP A 372 -10.90 -21.28 -2.45
N GLU A 373 -10.77 -22.55 -2.06
CA GLU A 373 -11.68 -23.61 -2.49
C GLU A 373 -13.12 -23.44 -1.98
N LYS A 374 -13.33 -22.66 -0.91
CA LYS A 374 -14.67 -22.35 -0.40
C LYS A 374 -15.32 -21.25 -1.24
N ALA A 375 -14.56 -20.23 -1.60
CA ALA A 375 -15.04 -19.09 -2.40
C ALA A 375 -15.20 -19.42 -3.90
N PHE A 376 -14.38 -20.33 -4.42
CA PHE A 376 -14.43 -20.84 -5.79
C PHE A 376 -14.22 -22.36 -5.79
N THR A 377 -15.31 -23.11 -5.80
CA THR A 377 -15.32 -24.57 -5.86
C THR A 377 -15.08 -25.10 -7.28
N GLY A 378 -14.43 -26.26 -7.38
CA GLY A 378 -14.29 -27.00 -8.64
C GLY A 378 -12.91 -26.87 -9.30
N PRO A 379 -12.68 -27.65 -10.38
CA PRO A 379 -11.37 -27.79 -11.01
C PRO A 379 -10.93 -26.55 -11.82
N ASP A 380 -11.86 -25.64 -12.12
CA ASP A 380 -11.58 -24.47 -12.95
C ASP A 380 -10.92 -23.31 -12.19
N ARG A 381 -10.88 -23.37 -10.84
CA ARG A 381 -10.21 -22.37 -10.02
C ARG A 381 -8.77 -22.14 -10.51
N PRO A 382 -8.36 -20.89 -10.78
CA PRO A 382 -7.00 -20.61 -11.20
C PRO A 382 -6.04 -20.74 -10.03
N THR A 383 -4.76 -20.96 -10.33
CA THR A 383 -3.70 -20.70 -9.35
C THR A 383 -3.62 -19.20 -9.11
N VAL A 384 -3.66 -18.79 -7.85
CA VAL A 384 -3.68 -17.38 -7.46
C VAL A 384 -2.34 -16.99 -6.84
N PHE A 385 -1.79 -15.89 -7.34
CA PHE A 385 -0.66 -15.17 -6.73
C PHE A 385 -1.17 -13.84 -6.20
N ALA A 386 -0.71 -13.44 -5.01
CA ALA A 386 -0.84 -12.08 -4.53
C ALA A 386 0.56 -11.57 -4.14
N THR A 387 0.93 -10.41 -4.65
CA THR A 387 2.21 -9.76 -4.35
C THR A 387 1.96 -8.51 -3.53
N GLN A 388 2.73 -8.34 -2.45
CA GLN A 388 2.46 -7.30 -1.46
C GLN A 388 3.73 -6.55 -1.09
N SER A 389 3.71 -5.22 -1.21
CA SER A 389 4.75 -4.35 -0.64
C SER A 389 4.47 -4.18 0.85
N THR A 390 5.02 -5.05 1.68
CA THR A 390 4.84 -5.01 3.13
C THR A 390 5.21 -3.62 3.69
N HIS A 391 6.25 -2.98 3.16
CA HIS A 391 6.71 -1.66 3.62
C HIS A 391 5.80 -0.47 3.24
N LYS A 392 4.81 -0.63 2.35
CA LYS A 392 3.94 0.48 1.93
C LYS A 392 2.88 0.78 2.98
N LEU A 393 2.07 -0.23 3.31
CA LEU A 393 0.91 -0.08 4.19
C LEU A 393 0.88 -1.10 5.34
N LEU A 394 1.93 -1.93 5.47
CA LEU A 394 2.27 -2.62 6.71
C LEU A 394 3.57 -2.04 7.31
N ALA A 395 4.00 -2.55 8.46
CA ALA A 395 5.18 -2.06 9.17
C ALA A 395 6.42 -2.93 8.85
N ALA A 396 7.09 -2.65 7.73
CA ALA A 396 8.35 -3.30 7.35
C ALA A 396 9.35 -2.29 6.76
N LEU A 397 10.64 -2.66 6.75
CA LEU A 397 11.66 -1.83 6.12
C LEU A 397 11.43 -1.77 4.60
N SER A 398 11.75 -0.61 3.99
CA SER A 398 11.69 -0.44 2.53
C SER A 398 12.37 -1.59 1.80
N GLN A 399 11.86 -1.95 0.63
CA GLN A 399 12.20 -3.16 -0.14
C GLN A 399 11.70 -4.48 0.46
N GLY A 400 11.19 -4.53 1.69
CA GLY A 400 10.50 -5.71 2.20
C GLY A 400 9.17 -5.95 1.47
N ALA A 401 9.02 -7.14 0.89
CA ALA A 401 7.80 -7.57 0.19
C ALA A 401 7.58 -9.08 0.36
N MET A 402 6.35 -9.52 0.08
CA MET A 402 5.96 -10.93 0.15
C MET A 402 5.26 -11.37 -1.15
N VAL A 403 5.48 -12.63 -1.54
CA VAL A 403 4.67 -13.32 -2.54
C VAL A 403 3.84 -14.38 -1.84
N HIS A 404 2.53 -14.32 -1.99
CA HIS A 404 1.59 -15.30 -1.48
C HIS A 404 1.05 -16.17 -2.62
N VAL A 405 1.02 -17.47 -2.41
CA VAL A 405 0.62 -18.44 -3.44
C VAL A 405 -0.51 -19.33 -2.93
N ARG A 406 -1.57 -19.45 -3.73
CA ARG A 406 -2.62 -20.46 -3.62
C ARG A 406 -2.67 -21.31 -4.88
N PRO A 407 -1.97 -22.45 -4.91
CA PRO A 407 -1.97 -23.32 -6.08
C PRO A 407 -3.36 -23.91 -6.34
N ALA A 408 -3.61 -24.24 -7.59
CA ALA A 408 -4.75 -25.04 -8.04
C ALA A 408 -4.25 -26.19 -8.94
N PRO A 409 -4.95 -27.34 -8.95
CA PRO A 409 -4.56 -28.49 -9.79
C PRO A 409 -4.43 -28.16 -11.28
N ARG A 410 -5.16 -27.16 -11.76
CA ARG A 410 -5.13 -26.69 -13.15
C ARG A 410 -3.79 -26.07 -13.57
N ALA A 411 -3.05 -25.47 -12.63
CA ALA A 411 -1.72 -24.92 -12.87
C ALA A 411 -0.88 -25.00 -11.58
N PRO A 412 -0.38 -26.20 -11.22
CA PRO A 412 0.34 -26.39 -9.97
C PRO A 412 1.58 -25.50 -9.90
N VAL A 413 1.96 -25.14 -8.67
CA VAL A 413 3.20 -24.40 -8.38
C VAL A 413 4.10 -25.34 -7.63
N GLU A 414 5.06 -25.95 -8.31
CA GLU A 414 6.09 -26.76 -7.65
C GLU A 414 7.11 -25.86 -6.98
N HIS A 415 7.44 -26.16 -5.73
CA HIS A 415 8.32 -25.32 -4.92
C HIS A 415 9.67 -25.10 -5.60
N ASP A 416 10.37 -26.18 -5.99
CA ASP A 416 11.71 -26.10 -6.57
C ASP A 416 11.73 -25.25 -7.84
N ARG A 417 10.71 -25.41 -8.72
CA ARG A 417 10.61 -24.62 -9.96
C ARG A 417 10.34 -23.14 -9.70
N PHE A 418 9.52 -22.83 -8.70
CA PHE A 418 9.26 -21.45 -8.31
C PHE A 418 10.50 -20.83 -7.66
N ASN A 419 11.22 -21.60 -6.87
CA ASN A 419 12.44 -21.16 -6.19
C ASN A 419 13.58 -20.87 -7.17
N GLU A 420 13.72 -21.62 -8.27
CA GLU A 420 14.66 -21.26 -9.35
C GLU A 420 14.41 -19.84 -9.88
N ALA A 421 13.14 -19.48 -10.11
CA ALA A 421 12.81 -18.13 -10.53
C ALA A 421 13.11 -17.10 -9.42
N LEU A 422 12.89 -17.43 -8.14
CA LEU A 422 13.19 -16.56 -7.00
C LEU A 422 14.70 -16.27 -6.91
N MET A 423 15.54 -17.31 -7.03
CA MET A 423 17.00 -17.18 -7.01
C MET A 423 17.55 -16.33 -8.16
N MET A 424 16.89 -16.33 -9.34
CA MET A 424 17.29 -15.47 -10.46
C MET A 424 17.12 -13.97 -10.19
N HIS A 425 16.22 -13.58 -9.29
CA HIS A 425 15.92 -12.16 -9.01
C HIS A 425 16.36 -11.70 -7.60
N GLY A 426 16.78 -12.62 -6.74
CA GLY A 426 17.25 -12.33 -5.40
C GLY A 426 18.77 -12.07 -5.31
N THR A 427 19.23 -11.70 -4.12
CA THR A 427 20.66 -11.55 -3.79
C THR A 427 21.10 -12.73 -2.93
N THR A 428 22.29 -13.27 -3.19
CA THR A 428 22.90 -14.33 -2.35
C THR A 428 23.33 -13.83 -0.97
N SER A 429 23.27 -12.52 -0.73
CA SER A 429 23.61 -11.87 0.54
C SER A 429 22.45 -10.98 0.99
N PRO A 430 21.34 -11.56 1.47
CA PRO A 430 20.18 -10.80 1.92
C PRO A 430 20.47 -10.03 3.22
N LEU A 431 19.89 -8.84 3.37
CA LEU A 431 19.99 -8.06 4.60
C LEU A 431 19.03 -8.62 5.66
N TYR A 432 19.58 -9.32 6.66
CA TYR A 432 18.79 -10.03 7.70
C TYR A 432 17.83 -9.11 8.49
N PRO A 433 18.16 -7.85 8.82
CA PRO A 433 17.21 -6.90 9.39
C PRO A 433 15.91 -6.74 8.58
N MET A 434 15.96 -6.87 7.25
CA MET A 434 14.75 -6.81 6.43
C MET A 434 13.91 -8.07 6.57
N ILE A 435 14.53 -9.26 6.64
CA ILE A 435 13.84 -10.53 6.93
C ILE A 435 13.14 -10.43 8.29
N ALA A 436 13.84 -9.91 9.31
CA ALA A 436 13.26 -9.68 10.62
C ALA A 436 12.08 -8.70 10.57
N SER A 437 12.16 -7.64 9.75
CA SER A 437 11.04 -6.71 9.60
C SER A 437 9.80 -7.36 8.96
N LEU A 438 9.97 -8.30 8.02
CA LEU A 438 8.87 -9.07 7.42
C LEU A 438 8.23 -10.05 8.41
N ASP A 439 9.06 -10.72 9.21
CA ASP A 439 8.61 -11.63 10.26
C ASP A 439 7.85 -10.88 11.38
N VAL A 440 8.36 -9.71 11.78
CA VAL A 440 7.69 -8.83 12.74
C VAL A 440 6.40 -8.24 12.17
N ALA A 441 6.39 -7.79 10.91
CA ALA A 441 5.17 -7.31 10.25
C ALA A 441 4.07 -8.39 10.24
N THR A 442 4.45 -9.64 10.00
CA THR A 442 3.55 -10.80 10.10
C THR A 442 2.98 -10.94 11.51
N ALA A 443 3.83 -10.91 12.54
CA ALA A 443 3.41 -11.05 13.94
C ALA A 443 2.49 -9.90 14.41
N MET A 444 2.73 -8.68 13.93
CA MET A 444 1.86 -7.53 14.21
C MET A 444 0.44 -7.72 13.67
N MET A 445 0.28 -8.49 12.59
CA MET A 445 -1.02 -8.75 11.95
C MET A 445 -1.72 -10.02 12.46
N ASP A 446 -1.04 -10.86 13.24
CA ASP A 446 -1.60 -12.12 13.74
C ASP A 446 -2.63 -11.88 14.85
N GLY A 447 -3.84 -12.44 14.68
CA GLY A 447 -4.90 -12.35 15.69
C GLY A 447 -5.52 -10.95 15.86
N PRO A 448 -6.06 -10.64 17.06
CA PRO A 448 -6.85 -9.43 17.28
C PRO A 448 -6.07 -8.11 17.13
N GLN A 449 -4.75 -8.11 17.35
CA GLN A 449 -3.94 -6.89 17.15
C GLN A 449 -3.95 -6.41 15.70
N GLY A 450 -3.95 -7.33 14.72
CA GLY A 450 -3.98 -6.97 13.31
C GLY A 450 -5.25 -6.23 12.95
N GLN A 451 -6.39 -6.77 13.38
CA GLN A 451 -7.68 -6.11 13.20
C GLN A 451 -7.71 -4.74 13.89
N TRP A 452 -7.25 -4.66 15.15
CA TRP A 452 -7.22 -3.41 15.90
C TRP A 452 -6.40 -2.30 15.21
N LEU A 453 -5.22 -2.64 14.66
CA LEU A 453 -4.35 -1.70 13.95
C LEU A 453 -5.01 -1.13 12.69
N ILE A 454 -5.67 -1.98 11.90
CA ILE A 454 -6.38 -1.52 10.69
C ILE A 454 -7.64 -0.73 11.06
N ASP A 455 -8.31 -1.15 12.14
CA ASP A 455 -9.51 -0.50 12.62
C ASP A 455 -9.26 0.95 13.05
N GLU A 456 -8.11 1.23 13.66
CA GLU A 456 -7.69 2.58 14.02
C GLU A 456 -7.52 3.46 12.76
N ALA A 457 -6.84 2.93 11.73
CA ALA A 457 -6.64 3.65 10.47
C ALA A 457 -7.98 3.97 9.75
N ILE A 458 -8.90 2.99 9.67
CA ILE A 458 -10.24 3.18 9.11
C ILE A 458 -11.02 4.22 9.93
N SER A 459 -10.98 4.12 11.26
CA SER A 459 -11.68 5.06 12.15
C SER A 459 -11.23 6.50 11.93
N GLU A 460 -9.93 6.74 11.84
CA GLU A 460 -9.39 8.09 11.63
C GLU A 460 -9.69 8.60 10.21
N ALA A 461 -9.64 7.73 9.20
CA ALA A 461 -10.02 8.09 7.83
C ALA A 461 -11.50 8.48 7.74
N VAL A 462 -12.40 7.69 8.34
CA VAL A 462 -13.85 8.00 8.40
C VAL A 462 -14.10 9.32 9.11
N ARG A 463 -13.47 9.55 10.27
CA ARG A 463 -13.61 10.82 11.01
C ARG A 463 -13.20 12.01 10.17
N PHE A 464 -12.04 11.93 9.50
CA PHE A 464 -11.57 12.99 8.63
C PHE A 464 -12.53 13.24 7.46
N ARG A 465 -13.00 12.18 6.80
CA ARG A 465 -13.98 12.24 5.71
C ARG A 465 -15.27 12.95 6.12
N GLN A 466 -15.83 12.60 7.28
CA GLN A 466 -17.03 13.24 7.80
C GLN A 466 -16.78 14.72 8.16
N GLU A 467 -15.63 15.02 8.77
CA GLU A 467 -15.32 16.38 9.20
C GLU A 467 -15.09 17.34 8.02
N MET A 468 -14.49 16.86 6.92
CA MET A 468 -14.39 17.62 5.66
C MET A 468 -15.76 18.08 5.16
N VAL A 469 -16.74 17.17 5.12
CA VAL A 469 -18.12 17.47 4.69
C VAL A 469 -18.79 18.46 5.65
N ARG A 470 -18.65 18.26 6.96
CA ARG A 470 -19.22 19.16 7.99
C ARG A 470 -18.65 20.56 7.91
N ILE A 471 -17.34 20.70 7.71
CA ILE A 471 -16.68 22.00 7.56
C ILE A 471 -17.20 22.72 6.32
N GLY A 472 -17.28 22.02 5.18
CA GLY A 472 -17.86 22.59 3.95
C GLY A 472 -19.30 23.09 4.15
N ARG A 473 -20.14 22.31 4.83
CA ARG A 473 -21.52 22.72 5.19
C ARG A 473 -21.54 23.93 6.12
N ARG A 474 -20.69 23.96 7.14
CA ARG A 474 -20.59 25.09 8.10
C ARG A 474 -20.14 26.37 7.42
N ILE A 475 -19.18 26.31 6.50
CA ILE A 475 -18.73 27.45 5.69
C ILE A 475 -19.90 27.99 4.86
N LYS A 476 -20.61 27.09 4.16
CA LYS A 476 -21.77 27.48 3.35
C LYS A 476 -22.91 28.08 4.19
N ALA A 477 -23.17 27.52 5.37
CA ALA A 477 -24.23 27.98 6.27
C ALA A 477 -23.91 29.31 6.96
N ALA A 478 -22.63 29.60 7.23
CA ALA A 478 -22.21 30.86 7.85
C ALA A 478 -22.54 32.07 6.97
N GLY A 479 -22.43 31.92 5.65
CA GLY A 479 -22.77 32.98 4.69
C GLY A 479 -21.90 34.25 4.79
N ASP A 480 -20.79 34.19 5.53
CA ASP A 480 -19.89 35.31 5.82
C ASP A 480 -18.66 35.36 4.89
N ARG A 481 -18.50 34.35 4.02
CA ARG A 481 -17.37 34.17 3.09
C ARG A 481 -17.81 33.36 1.86
N PRO A 482 -16.99 33.31 0.78
CA PRO A 482 -17.28 32.46 -0.38
C PRO A 482 -17.56 31.00 0.02
N PRO A 483 -18.63 30.35 -0.51
CA PRO A 483 -19.15 29.10 0.03
C PRO A 483 -18.36 27.84 -0.39
N TRP A 484 -17.25 28.01 -1.12
CA TRP A 484 -16.44 26.89 -1.59
C TRP A 484 -15.56 26.31 -0.46
N PHE A 485 -15.35 25.00 -0.52
CA PHE A 485 -14.33 24.29 0.26
C PHE A 485 -13.85 23.07 -0.52
N PHE A 486 -12.80 22.42 -0.04
CA PHE A 486 -12.35 21.14 -0.59
C PHE A 486 -13.38 20.05 -0.29
N GLY A 487 -13.53 19.11 -1.21
CA GLY A 487 -14.38 17.94 -1.04
C GLY A 487 -13.56 16.68 -0.78
N VAL A 488 -14.28 15.56 -0.68
CA VAL A 488 -13.69 14.22 -0.62
C VAL A 488 -14.43 13.34 -1.61
N TRP A 489 -13.70 12.53 -2.35
CA TRP A 489 -14.27 11.55 -3.25
C TRP A 489 -14.78 10.34 -2.47
N GLN A 490 -16.11 10.27 -2.31
CA GLN A 490 -16.85 9.27 -1.54
C GLN A 490 -18.37 9.38 -1.82
N PRO A 491 -19.20 8.44 -1.33
CA PRO A 491 -20.65 8.56 -1.38
C PRO A 491 -21.17 9.80 -0.64
N ASP A 492 -22.17 10.47 -1.20
CA ASP A 492 -22.88 11.57 -0.53
C ASP A 492 -23.78 11.08 0.62
N GLU A 493 -24.38 9.91 0.42
CA GLU A 493 -25.29 9.25 1.35
C GLU A 493 -24.99 7.75 1.40
N VAL A 494 -25.31 7.13 2.52
CA VAL A 494 -25.16 5.70 2.75
C VAL A 494 -26.47 5.12 3.27
N THR A 495 -26.67 3.82 3.08
CA THR A 495 -27.82 3.10 3.61
C THR A 495 -27.37 2.18 4.73
N ASP A 496 -28.02 2.30 5.90
CA ASP A 496 -27.88 1.31 6.97
C ASP A 496 -28.65 0.05 6.58
N PRO A 497 -28.00 -1.10 6.34
CA PRO A 497 -28.68 -2.32 5.92
C PRO A 497 -29.58 -2.91 7.02
N ALA A 498 -29.36 -2.59 8.29
CA ALA A 498 -30.17 -3.10 9.39
C ALA A 498 -31.54 -2.41 9.47
N SER A 499 -31.58 -1.10 9.22
CA SER A 499 -32.81 -0.31 9.28
C SER A 499 -33.41 0.04 7.91
N GLY A 500 -32.64 -0.08 6.84
CA GLY A 500 -32.98 0.43 5.50
C GLY A 500 -32.92 1.95 5.39
N THR A 501 -32.48 2.66 6.43
CA THR A 501 -32.47 4.13 6.48
C THR A 501 -31.32 4.67 5.63
N ARG A 502 -31.63 5.64 4.77
CA ARG A 502 -30.62 6.40 4.02
C ARG A 502 -30.21 7.64 4.82
N LEU A 503 -28.91 7.83 5.02
CA LEU A 503 -28.32 8.87 5.85
C LEU A 503 -27.28 9.66 5.05
N PRO A 504 -27.18 10.98 5.22
CA PRO A 504 -26.02 11.73 4.76
C PRO A 504 -24.72 11.14 5.33
N PHE A 505 -23.67 11.06 4.51
CA PHE A 505 -22.42 10.40 4.91
C PHE A 505 -21.82 10.96 6.21
N ASP A 506 -21.89 12.28 6.41
CA ASP A 506 -21.37 12.96 7.59
C ASP A 506 -22.25 12.86 8.84
N GLU A 507 -23.49 12.40 8.68
CA GLU A 507 -24.46 12.14 9.76
C GLU A 507 -24.57 10.65 10.09
N ALA A 508 -24.11 9.77 9.18
CA ALA A 508 -24.07 8.34 9.42
C ALA A 508 -23.21 8.00 10.66
N PRO A 509 -23.61 7.02 11.49
CA PRO A 509 -22.80 6.57 12.61
C PRO A 509 -21.41 6.12 12.12
N ALA A 510 -20.34 6.63 12.77
CA ALA A 510 -18.98 6.28 12.36
C ALA A 510 -18.71 4.77 12.43
N ASP A 511 -19.33 4.06 13.39
CA ASP A 511 -19.24 2.60 13.47
C ASP A 511 -19.87 1.90 12.28
N LEU A 512 -21.01 2.39 11.75
CA LEU A 512 -21.63 1.86 10.54
C LEU A 512 -20.62 1.95 9.37
N LEU A 513 -20.06 3.13 9.13
CA LEU A 513 -19.09 3.36 8.05
C LEU A 513 -17.81 2.53 8.21
N ARG A 514 -17.39 2.24 9.44
CA ARG A 514 -16.18 1.46 9.72
C ARG A 514 -16.38 -0.05 9.52
N THR A 515 -17.59 -0.56 9.75
CA THR A 515 -17.85 -2.01 9.75
C THR A 515 -18.65 -2.51 8.55
N GLU A 516 -19.40 -1.65 7.87
CA GLU A 516 -20.33 -2.04 6.81
C GLU A 516 -19.74 -1.75 5.41
N ALA A 517 -19.40 -2.81 4.68
CA ALA A 517 -18.78 -2.71 3.36
C ALA A 517 -19.71 -2.07 2.32
N SER A 518 -21.02 -2.30 2.43
CA SER A 518 -22.00 -1.75 1.49
C SER A 518 -22.07 -0.23 1.48
N CYS A 519 -21.65 0.45 2.56
CA CYS A 519 -21.49 1.91 2.60
C CYS A 519 -20.42 2.44 1.62
N TRP A 520 -19.57 1.56 1.08
CA TRP A 520 -18.44 1.93 0.22
C TRP A 520 -18.52 1.31 -1.17
N HIS A 521 -19.57 0.55 -1.47
CA HIS A 521 -19.75 -0.03 -2.80
C HIS A 521 -20.01 1.07 -3.84
N LEU A 522 -19.44 0.89 -5.02
CA LEU A 522 -19.74 1.72 -6.19
C LEU A 522 -21.02 1.15 -6.83
N ALA A 523 -22.15 1.81 -6.59
CA ALA A 523 -23.43 1.46 -7.22
C ALA A 523 -23.45 1.94 -8.67
N SER A 524 -24.03 1.15 -9.58
CA SER A 524 -23.97 1.38 -11.03
C SER A 524 -24.45 2.76 -11.52
N ASP A 525 -25.36 3.39 -10.78
CA ASP A 525 -25.99 4.68 -11.09
C ASP A 525 -25.49 5.86 -10.23
N ALA A 526 -24.50 5.62 -9.37
CA ALA A 526 -24.02 6.65 -8.44
C ALA A 526 -23.07 7.65 -9.12
N VAL A 527 -23.50 8.91 -9.19
CA VAL A 527 -22.77 9.97 -9.90
C VAL A 527 -21.43 10.32 -9.22
N TRP A 528 -21.32 10.13 -7.90
CA TRP A 528 -20.14 10.57 -7.12
C TRP A 528 -18.83 9.92 -7.58
N HIS A 529 -18.86 8.66 -8.07
CA HIS A 529 -17.65 7.97 -8.49
C HIS A 529 -17.29 8.19 -9.96
N GLY A 530 -18.28 8.51 -10.81
CA GLY A 530 -18.04 8.87 -12.21
C GLY A 530 -17.55 7.74 -13.12
N PHE A 531 -17.78 6.48 -12.75
CA PHE A 531 -17.40 5.32 -13.56
C PHE A 531 -18.62 4.70 -14.23
N PRO A 532 -18.65 4.62 -15.57
CA PRO A 532 -19.77 3.99 -16.28
C PRO A 532 -19.65 2.45 -16.24
N GLY A 533 -20.80 1.76 -16.29
CA GLY A 533 -20.86 0.33 -16.59
C GLY A 533 -20.33 -0.61 -15.51
N LEU A 534 -20.24 -0.16 -14.25
CA LEU A 534 -19.92 -1.02 -13.12
C LEU A 534 -21.16 -1.78 -12.67
N ALA A 535 -21.01 -3.07 -12.36
CA ALA A 535 -22.06 -3.85 -11.71
C ALA A 535 -22.07 -3.56 -10.20
N ASP A 536 -23.24 -3.55 -9.58
CA ASP A 536 -23.38 -3.29 -8.14
C ASP A 536 -22.53 -4.26 -7.31
N GLY A 537 -21.76 -3.70 -6.37
CA GLY A 537 -20.91 -4.47 -5.48
C GLY A 537 -19.65 -5.06 -6.13
N TYR A 538 -19.42 -4.87 -7.43
CA TYR A 538 -18.21 -5.33 -8.12
C TYR A 538 -16.96 -4.63 -7.59
N CYS A 539 -17.08 -3.36 -7.18
CA CYS A 539 -16.00 -2.57 -6.61
C CYS A 539 -16.41 -1.83 -5.35
N MET A 540 -15.44 -1.60 -4.49
CA MET A 540 -15.55 -0.90 -3.22
C MET A 540 -14.46 0.18 -3.16
N LEU A 541 -14.78 1.35 -2.58
CA LEU A 541 -13.78 2.34 -2.20
C LEU A 541 -13.18 2.01 -0.83
N ASP A 542 -11.86 1.91 -0.77
CA ASP A 542 -11.13 1.74 0.49
C ASP A 542 -11.20 3.02 1.35
N PRO A 543 -11.75 2.97 2.58
CA PRO A 543 -11.88 4.14 3.43
C PRO A 543 -10.55 4.86 3.68
N ILE A 544 -9.44 4.12 3.78
CA ILE A 544 -8.13 4.68 4.18
C ILE A 544 -7.40 5.40 3.04
N LYS A 545 -7.90 5.27 1.80
CA LYS A 545 -7.39 5.95 0.61
C LYS A 545 -8.21 7.21 0.36
N VAL A 546 -7.85 8.30 1.03
CA VAL A 546 -8.65 9.53 1.04
C VAL A 546 -8.24 10.46 -0.09
N THR A 547 -9.05 10.50 -1.15
CA THR A 547 -8.87 11.42 -2.26
C THR A 547 -9.61 12.72 -1.99
N LEU A 548 -8.87 13.79 -1.72
CA LEU A 548 -9.40 15.16 -1.63
C LEU A 548 -9.72 15.67 -3.03
N THR A 549 -10.86 16.35 -3.19
CA THR A 549 -11.26 17.00 -4.44
C THR A 549 -11.15 18.51 -4.30
N CYS A 550 -10.57 19.15 -5.31
CA CYS A 550 -10.49 20.60 -5.43
C CYS A 550 -11.59 21.11 -6.37
N PRO A 551 -12.14 22.32 -6.14
CA PRO A 551 -13.09 22.93 -7.06
C PRO A 551 -12.50 23.09 -8.47
N GLY A 552 -13.32 22.98 -9.51
CA GLY A 552 -12.90 23.14 -10.90
C GLY A 552 -13.37 22.03 -11.84
N LEU A 553 -13.57 20.82 -11.29
CA LEU A 553 -13.92 19.61 -12.01
C LEU A 553 -14.76 18.70 -11.13
N ASP A 554 -15.70 17.96 -11.72
CA ASP A 554 -16.46 16.92 -11.03
C ASP A 554 -16.17 15.51 -11.56
N ALA A 555 -16.75 14.49 -10.90
CA ALA A 555 -16.55 13.09 -11.24
C ALA A 555 -17.07 12.72 -12.64
N THR A 556 -17.97 13.52 -13.22
CA THR A 556 -18.51 13.31 -14.58
C THR A 556 -17.60 13.88 -15.67
N GLY A 557 -16.63 14.71 -15.27
CA GLY A 557 -15.70 15.39 -16.17
C GLY A 557 -16.13 16.81 -16.52
N ALA A 558 -17.20 17.32 -15.89
CA ALA A 558 -17.65 18.67 -16.14
C ALA A 558 -16.73 19.69 -15.45
N MET A 559 -16.15 20.57 -16.25
CA MET A 559 -15.29 21.67 -15.78
C MET A 559 -16.16 22.90 -15.48
N SER A 560 -15.89 23.59 -14.37
CA SER A 560 -16.50 24.90 -14.07
C SER A 560 -15.74 26.05 -14.74
N GLU A 561 -16.27 27.28 -14.61
CA GLU A 561 -15.56 28.49 -15.09
C GLU A 561 -14.39 28.91 -14.18
N TRP A 562 -14.45 28.47 -12.92
CA TRP A 562 -13.51 28.77 -11.86
C TRP A 562 -13.02 27.48 -11.21
N GLY A 563 -11.76 27.42 -10.82
CA GLY A 563 -11.20 26.24 -10.14
C GLY A 563 -9.89 26.50 -9.43
N ILE A 564 -9.52 25.52 -8.59
CA ILE A 564 -8.27 25.48 -7.83
C ILE A 564 -7.56 24.18 -8.22
N PRO A 565 -6.53 24.23 -9.07
CA PRO A 565 -5.77 23.03 -9.42
C PRO A 565 -5.05 22.44 -8.20
N ALA A 566 -5.13 21.12 -8.04
CA ALA A 566 -4.60 20.42 -6.86
C ALA A 566 -3.06 20.53 -6.74
N ARG A 567 -2.37 20.83 -7.85
CA ARG A 567 -0.92 21.12 -7.87
C ARG A 567 -0.56 22.36 -7.06
N VAL A 568 -1.39 23.40 -7.09
CA VAL A 568 -1.17 24.61 -6.29
C VAL A 568 -1.39 24.31 -4.80
N LEU A 569 -2.46 23.57 -4.47
CA LEU A 569 -2.71 23.10 -3.11
C LEU A 569 -1.54 22.26 -2.58
N THR A 570 -1.05 21.31 -3.38
CA THR A 570 0.04 20.42 -2.94
C THR A 570 1.35 21.17 -2.72
N ALA A 571 1.67 22.12 -3.60
CA ALA A 571 2.82 23.00 -3.41
C ALA A 571 2.69 23.79 -2.10
N TYR A 572 1.49 24.28 -1.78
CA TYR A 572 1.23 24.94 -0.51
C TYR A 572 1.40 24.01 0.70
N LEU A 573 0.79 22.82 0.67
CA LEU A 573 0.91 21.83 1.74
C LEU A 573 2.37 21.46 2.03
N THR A 574 3.21 21.42 1.00
CA THR A 574 4.66 21.18 1.14
C THR A 574 5.34 22.27 1.99
N THR A 575 4.93 23.54 1.85
CA THR A 575 5.45 24.64 2.70
C THR A 575 5.07 24.49 4.18
N ARG A 576 4.02 23.72 4.46
CA ARG A 576 3.53 23.38 5.81
C ARG A 576 4.11 22.05 6.33
N GLY A 577 5.04 21.44 5.60
CA GLY A 577 5.62 20.13 5.96
C GLY A 577 4.66 18.96 5.77
N ILE A 578 3.64 19.11 4.92
CA ILE A 578 2.65 18.07 4.60
C ILE A 578 2.93 17.57 3.18
N VAL A 579 3.34 16.30 3.08
CA VAL A 579 3.52 15.60 1.82
C VAL A 579 2.32 14.71 1.58
N VAL A 580 1.73 14.83 0.39
CA VAL A 580 0.63 13.98 -0.09
C VAL A 580 1.18 12.88 -0.99
N GLU A 581 0.42 11.81 -1.15
CA GLU A 581 0.88 10.61 -1.86
C GLU A 581 0.81 10.78 -3.39
N LYS A 582 -0.23 11.44 -3.89
CA LYS A 582 -0.51 11.61 -5.32
C LYS A 582 -1.24 12.94 -5.54
N THR A 583 -0.95 13.64 -6.63
CA THR A 583 -1.59 14.93 -6.97
C THR A 583 -1.95 15.03 -8.44
N ASP A 584 -3.21 14.77 -8.77
CA ASP A 584 -3.74 14.92 -10.13
C ASP A 584 -4.11 16.37 -10.43
N SER A 585 -4.85 16.62 -11.51
CA SER A 585 -5.28 17.96 -11.93
C SER A 585 -6.14 18.65 -10.86
N TYR A 586 -7.13 17.94 -10.30
CA TYR A 586 -8.08 18.44 -9.30
C TYR A 586 -8.26 17.52 -8.09
N THR A 587 -7.42 16.50 -7.95
CA THR A 587 -7.48 15.59 -6.81
C THR A 587 -6.12 15.38 -6.17
N THR A 588 -6.09 15.10 -4.87
CA THR A 588 -4.88 14.65 -4.18
C THR A 588 -5.19 13.52 -3.20
N LEU A 589 -4.35 12.48 -3.21
CA LEU A 589 -4.52 11.31 -2.34
C LEU A 589 -3.72 11.47 -1.06
N VAL A 590 -4.39 11.21 0.06
CA VAL A 590 -3.79 11.10 1.39
C VAL A 590 -4.01 9.69 1.91
N LEU A 591 -2.92 9.04 2.35
CA LEU A 591 -2.96 7.69 2.90
C LEU A 591 -3.11 7.73 4.42
N PHE A 592 -4.13 7.05 4.94
CA PHE A 592 -4.29 6.78 6.37
C PHE A 592 -3.70 5.40 6.65
N SER A 593 -2.41 5.33 6.96
CA SER A 593 -1.74 4.07 7.32
C SER A 593 -1.83 3.78 8.83
N MET A 594 -1.42 2.59 9.25
CA MET A 594 -1.30 2.23 10.68
C MET A 594 -0.32 3.12 11.47
N GLY A 595 0.52 3.90 10.77
CA GLY A 595 1.42 4.87 11.39
C GLY A 595 0.75 6.21 11.73
N ILE A 596 -0.54 6.40 11.41
CA ILE A 596 -1.25 7.62 11.76
C ILE A 596 -1.58 7.67 13.24
N THR A 597 -1.41 8.83 13.86
CA THR A 597 -1.84 9.07 15.24
C THR A 597 -3.19 9.78 15.25
N LYS A 598 -4.01 9.47 16.25
CA LYS A 598 -5.32 10.11 16.43
C LYS A 598 -5.23 11.64 16.33
N GLY A 599 -6.04 12.23 15.45
CA GLY A 599 -6.11 13.68 15.27
C GLY A 599 -4.98 14.31 14.45
N LYS A 600 -4.01 13.55 13.91
CA LYS A 600 -2.97 14.09 13.01
C LYS A 600 -3.56 14.80 11.78
N TRP A 601 -4.71 14.33 11.30
CA TRP A 601 -5.47 14.98 10.22
C TRP A 601 -5.98 16.39 10.57
N GLY A 602 -5.98 16.77 11.85
CA GLY A 602 -6.26 18.15 12.28
C GLY A 602 -5.25 19.16 11.72
N THR A 603 -3.98 18.77 11.59
CA THR A 603 -2.96 19.61 10.93
C THR A 603 -3.21 19.79 9.44
N LEU A 604 -3.75 18.76 8.77
CA LEU A 604 -4.17 18.86 7.38
C LEU A 604 -5.39 19.78 7.24
N LEU A 605 -6.41 19.63 8.10
CA LEU A 605 -7.57 20.53 8.11
C LEU A 605 -7.19 21.99 8.35
N ASP A 606 -6.30 22.26 9.30
CA ASP A 606 -5.76 23.61 9.55
C ASP A 606 -5.13 24.18 8.28
N ALA A 607 -4.28 23.41 7.60
CA ALA A 607 -3.64 23.84 6.35
C ALA A 607 -4.66 24.07 5.21
N LEU A 608 -5.73 23.28 5.12
CA LEU A 608 -6.80 23.48 4.13
C LEU A 608 -7.61 24.75 4.40
N MET A 609 -7.91 25.03 5.67
CA MET A 609 -8.59 26.27 6.09
C MET A 609 -7.73 27.50 5.82
N ASP A 610 -6.44 27.43 6.18
CA ASP A 610 -5.48 28.50 5.94
C ASP A 610 -5.25 28.76 4.45
N PHE A 611 -5.16 27.70 3.62
CA PHE A 611 -5.13 27.86 2.16
C PHE A 611 -6.38 28.60 1.66
N LYS A 612 -7.57 28.24 2.15
CA LYS A 612 -8.81 28.94 1.79
C LYS A 612 -8.78 30.41 2.21
N ASP A 613 -8.35 30.73 3.42
CA ASP A 613 -8.27 32.11 3.89
C ASP A 613 -7.27 32.94 3.07
N LEU A 614 -6.12 32.35 2.71
CA LEU A 614 -5.14 32.98 1.80
C LEU A 614 -5.71 33.18 0.40
N TYR A 615 -6.47 32.21 -0.11
CA TYR A 615 -7.13 32.30 -1.41
C TYR A 615 -8.20 33.40 -1.41
N ASP A 616 -9.13 33.36 -0.44
CA ASP A 616 -10.22 34.32 -0.26
C ASP A 616 -9.72 35.72 0.13
N GLY A 617 -8.48 35.84 0.62
CA GLY A 617 -7.77 37.10 0.87
C GLY A 617 -6.92 37.60 -0.30
N ASP A 618 -6.84 36.84 -1.40
CA ASP A 618 -5.98 37.13 -2.56
C ASP A 618 -4.49 37.32 -2.20
N ALA A 619 -3.97 36.45 -1.35
CA ALA A 619 -2.61 36.57 -0.85
C ALA A 619 -1.57 36.55 -1.99
N PRO A 620 -0.51 37.37 -1.90
CA PRO A 620 0.54 37.40 -2.90
C PRO A 620 1.39 36.12 -2.84
N LEU A 621 1.89 35.65 -3.99
CA LEU A 621 2.60 34.37 -4.08
C LEU A 621 3.92 34.33 -3.30
N ASP A 622 4.56 35.47 -3.04
CA ASP A 622 5.76 35.56 -2.21
C ASP A 622 5.48 35.17 -0.73
N ARG A 623 4.24 35.37 -0.27
CA ARG A 623 3.77 34.89 1.03
C ARG A 623 3.38 33.40 0.98
N VAL A 624 2.74 32.95 -0.10
CA VAL A 624 2.14 31.61 -0.18
C VAL A 624 3.16 30.55 -0.62
N LEU A 625 3.96 30.85 -1.63
CA LEU A 625 4.94 29.94 -2.26
C LEU A 625 6.29 30.66 -2.45
N PRO A 626 6.97 31.08 -1.36
CA PRO A 626 8.20 31.89 -1.44
C PRO A 626 9.33 31.21 -2.24
N ALA A 627 9.50 29.90 -2.08
CA ALA A 627 10.54 29.15 -2.80
C ALA A 627 10.30 29.13 -4.32
N LEU A 628 9.05 28.97 -4.75
CA LEU A 628 8.66 29.00 -6.17
C LEU A 628 8.96 30.38 -6.79
N VAL A 629 8.63 31.45 -6.08
CA VAL A 629 8.90 32.82 -6.54
C VAL A 629 10.41 33.08 -6.62
N ALA A 630 11.18 32.58 -5.64
CA ALA A 630 12.64 32.71 -5.63
C ALA A 630 13.31 31.94 -6.80
N GLU A 631 12.79 30.76 -7.14
CA GLU A 631 13.31 29.93 -8.23
C GLU A 631 12.92 30.49 -9.62
N HIS A 632 11.72 31.06 -9.74
CA HIS A 632 11.17 31.56 -11.01
C HIS A 632 10.63 32.99 -10.92
N PRO A 633 11.46 33.99 -10.54
CA PRO A 633 10.99 35.35 -10.25
C PRO A 633 10.37 36.04 -11.47
N ARG A 634 10.93 35.80 -12.67
CA ARG A 634 10.38 36.36 -13.92
C ARG A 634 8.93 35.94 -14.18
N ARG A 635 8.50 34.78 -13.65
CA ARG A 635 7.19 34.20 -13.92
C ARG A 635 6.15 34.52 -12.84
N TYR A 636 6.57 34.60 -11.58
CA TYR A 636 5.65 34.64 -10.44
C TYR A 636 5.74 35.91 -9.57
N THR A 637 6.75 36.77 -9.72
CA THR A 637 6.82 38.02 -8.96
C THR A 637 5.61 38.93 -9.24
N GLY A 638 4.97 39.42 -8.17
CA GLY A 638 3.84 40.34 -8.26
C GLY A 638 2.48 39.70 -8.56
N ARG A 639 2.41 38.37 -8.66
CA ARG A 639 1.15 37.63 -8.85
C ARG A 639 0.53 37.19 -7.52
N SER A 640 -0.79 37.01 -7.53
CA SER A 640 -1.54 36.48 -6.38
C SER A 640 -1.81 34.97 -6.50
N LEU A 641 -2.28 34.39 -5.41
CA LEU A 641 -2.74 33.00 -5.37
C LEU A 641 -3.95 32.77 -6.29
N ARG A 642 -4.91 33.71 -6.36
CA ARG A 642 -6.07 33.56 -7.25
C ARG A 642 -5.67 33.62 -8.71
N ASP A 643 -4.79 34.55 -9.07
CA ASP A 643 -4.28 34.69 -10.44
C ASP A 643 -3.64 33.39 -10.93
N LEU A 644 -2.79 32.78 -10.09
CA LEU A 644 -2.14 31.51 -10.42
C LEU A 644 -3.15 30.37 -10.59
N CYS A 645 -4.09 30.23 -9.65
CA CYS A 645 -5.11 29.17 -9.73
C CYS A 645 -6.00 29.32 -10.95
N GLN A 646 -6.48 30.54 -11.23
CA GLN A 646 -7.37 30.80 -12.36
C GLN A 646 -6.65 30.60 -13.70
N GLU A 647 -5.43 31.14 -13.85
CA GLU A 647 -4.63 30.94 -15.07
C GLU A 647 -4.33 29.46 -15.32
N MET A 648 -4.01 28.70 -14.27
CA MET A 648 -3.76 27.28 -14.37
C MET A 648 -5.04 26.49 -14.68
N HIS A 649 -6.18 26.88 -14.10
CA HIS A 649 -7.48 26.31 -14.41
C HIS A 649 -7.88 26.56 -15.88
N ASP A 650 -7.76 27.79 -16.36
CA ASP A 650 -8.06 28.17 -17.75
C ASP A 650 -7.16 27.39 -18.72
N HIS A 651 -5.86 27.27 -18.44
CA HIS A 651 -4.95 26.50 -19.29
C HIS A 651 -5.33 25.01 -19.33
N LEU A 652 -5.67 24.39 -18.19
CA LEU A 652 -6.09 22.98 -18.14
C LEU A 652 -7.39 22.76 -18.92
N ARG A 653 -8.32 23.73 -18.88
CA ARG A 653 -9.58 23.71 -19.63
C ARG A 653 -9.33 23.85 -21.14
N ASP A 654 -8.56 24.85 -21.54
CA ASP A 654 -8.30 25.17 -22.94
C ASP A 654 -7.48 24.09 -23.64
N ALA A 655 -6.55 23.45 -22.90
CA ALA A 655 -5.79 22.30 -23.37
C ALA A 655 -6.60 20.99 -23.39
N CYS A 656 -7.80 20.96 -22.83
CA CYS A 656 -8.64 19.77 -22.65
C CYS A 656 -7.87 18.59 -22.00
N LEU A 657 -6.95 18.87 -21.06
CA LEU A 657 -5.95 17.88 -20.62
C LEU A 657 -6.58 16.60 -20.04
N VAL A 658 -7.67 16.74 -19.28
CA VAL A 658 -8.39 15.63 -18.64
C VAL A 658 -9.11 14.76 -19.68
N GLU A 659 -9.75 15.36 -20.68
CA GLU A 659 -10.40 14.64 -21.78
C GLU A 659 -9.35 13.92 -22.65
N LEU A 660 -8.22 14.59 -22.93
CA LEU A 660 -7.11 14.00 -23.67
C LEU A 660 -6.49 12.81 -22.93
N LEU A 661 -6.35 12.92 -21.60
CA LEU A 661 -5.90 11.81 -20.76
C LEU A 661 -6.85 10.61 -20.90
N ASP A 662 -8.15 10.81 -20.73
CA ASP A 662 -9.13 9.73 -20.85
C ASP A 662 -9.08 9.06 -22.24
N ARG A 663 -9.08 9.87 -23.31
CA ARG A 663 -8.95 9.37 -24.68
C ARG A 663 -7.66 8.60 -24.92
N ALA A 664 -6.52 9.06 -24.41
CA ALA A 664 -5.24 8.38 -24.56
C ALA A 664 -5.21 6.99 -23.88
N PHE A 665 -6.02 6.79 -22.84
CA PHE A 665 -6.12 5.51 -22.14
C PHE A 665 -7.22 4.58 -22.69
N GLN A 666 -8.28 5.14 -23.31
CA GLN A 666 -9.33 4.34 -23.95
C GLN A 666 -8.95 3.91 -25.37
N GLN A 667 -8.26 4.78 -26.12
CA GLN A 667 -7.77 4.51 -27.48
C GLN A 667 -6.29 4.16 -27.42
N LEU A 668 -6.02 2.91 -27.04
CA LEU A 668 -4.64 2.45 -26.87
C LEU A 668 -3.83 2.59 -28.17
N PRO A 669 -2.54 2.99 -28.05
CA PRO A 669 -1.58 2.91 -29.14
C PRO A 669 -1.55 1.54 -29.81
N GLU A 670 -1.39 1.51 -31.14
CA GLU A 670 -1.28 0.24 -31.88
C GLU A 670 0.03 -0.48 -31.50
N PRO A 671 -0.02 -1.74 -31.05
CA PRO A 671 1.20 -2.45 -30.73
C PRO A 671 1.84 -3.03 -32.02
N VAL A 672 3.09 -2.67 -32.27
CA VAL A 672 3.84 -3.01 -33.49
C VAL A 672 4.91 -4.07 -33.23
N ALA A 673 5.61 -3.96 -32.11
CA ALA A 673 6.72 -4.84 -31.76
C ALA A 673 6.60 -5.37 -30.32
N PRO A 674 7.06 -6.60 -30.03
CA PRO A 674 7.11 -7.09 -28.65
C PRO A 674 8.07 -6.25 -27.79
N PRO A 675 7.74 -5.97 -26.52
CA PRO A 675 8.60 -5.16 -25.64
C PRO A 675 10.03 -5.70 -25.48
N GLN A 676 10.21 -7.02 -25.52
CA GLN A 676 11.53 -7.65 -25.47
C GLN A 676 12.42 -7.23 -26.66
N LEU A 677 11.84 -7.20 -27.87
CA LEU A 677 12.57 -6.75 -29.06
C LEU A 677 12.99 -5.29 -28.92
N CYS A 678 12.10 -4.43 -28.43
CA CYS A 678 12.40 -3.02 -28.21
C CYS A 678 13.55 -2.83 -27.22
N TYR A 679 13.55 -3.59 -26.12
CA TYR A 679 14.66 -3.61 -25.17
C TYR A 679 15.97 -4.07 -25.82
N GLU A 680 15.97 -5.16 -26.61
CA GLU A 680 17.17 -5.61 -27.31
C GLU A 680 17.73 -4.56 -28.26
N ARG A 681 16.86 -3.84 -28.99
CA ARG A 681 17.26 -2.77 -29.91
C ARG A 681 17.81 -1.58 -29.13
N LEU A 682 17.17 -1.18 -28.03
CA LEU A 682 17.66 -0.12 -27.14
C LEU A 682 19.11 -0.40 -26.70
N ILE A 683 19.39 -1.60 -26.21
CA ILE A 683 20.73 -1.98 -25.74
C ILE A 683 21.75 -2.05 -26.89
N ARG A 684 21.33 -2.44 -28.09
CA ARG A 684 22.20 -2.58 -29.27
C ARG A 684 22.36 -1.30 -30.10
N GLY A 685 21.87 -0.16 -29.62
CA GLY A 685 21.96 1.13 -30.33
C GLY A 685 21.00 1.28 -31.52
N GLY A 686 19.97 0.42 -31.60
CA GLY A 686 18.90 0.45 -32.60
C GLY A 686 17.82 1.49 -32.35
N THR A 687 18.04 2.41 -31.41
CA THR A 687 17.09 3.46 -31.03
C THR A 687 17.69 4.85 -31.20
N GLU A 688 16.82 5.85 -31.15
CA GLU A 688 17.17 7.26 -31.12
C GLU A 688 16.14 8.06 -30.31
N ARG A 689 16.58 9.17 -29.73
CA ARG A 689 15.70 10.15 -29.09
C ARG A 689 15.27 11.18 -30.11
N ILE A 690 13.97 11.40 -30.21
CA ILE A 690 13.37 12.36 -31.13
C ILE A 690 12.43 13.28 -30.38
N ARG A 691 12.24 14.50 -30.89
CA ARG A 691 11.28 15.45 -30.31
C ARG A 691 9.87 14.94 -30.50
N LEU A 692 8.98 15.25 -29.55
CA LEU A 692 7.59 14.80 -29.57
C LEU A 692 6.87 15.15 -30.89
N ARG A 693 7.07 16.37 -31.39
CA ARG A 693 6.53 16.83 -32.69
C ARG A 693 7.05 16.06 -33.91
N ASP A 694 8.23 15.45 -33.82
CA ASP A 694 8.86 14.70 -34.91
C ASP A 694 8.58 13.18 -34.76
N ALA A 695 7.80 12.79 -33.75
CA ALA A 695 7.49 11.42 -33.41
C ALA A 695 6.23 10.78 -34.03
N PRO A 696 5.33 11.48 -34.76
CA PRO A 696 4.25 10.80 -35.49
C PRO A 696 4.74 9.63 -36.35
N GLY A 697 4.03 8.51 -36.30
CA GLY A 697 4.33 7.28 -37.04
C GLY A 697 5.53 6.48 -36.54
N ARG A 698 6.17 6.89 -35.44
CA ARG A 698 7.34 6.20 -34.86
C ARG A 698 6.92 5.14 -33.85
N VAL A 699 7.78 4.16 -33.62
CA VAL A 699 7.55 3.11 -32.61
C VAL A 699 8.37 3.41 -31.35
N ALA A 700 7.70 3.46 -30.20
CA ALA A 700 8.35 3.67 -28.91
C ALA A 700 9.33 2.54 -28.58
N ALA A 701 10.52 2.87 -28.10
CA ALA A 701 11.49 1.87 -27.65
C ALA A 701 11.60 1.80 -26.12
N ALA A 702 11.08 2.81 -25.42
CA ALA A 702 10.99 2.86 -23.97
C ALA A 702 9.56 3.18 -23.53
N MET A 703 9.23 2.80 -22.30
CA MET A 703 7.94 3.08 -21.69
C MET A 703 7.85 4.56 -21.34
N VAL A 704 6.72 5.20 -21.66
CA VAL A 704 6.38 6.54 -21.16
C VAL A 704 5.30 6.41 -20.10
N THR A 705 5.60 6.95 -18.92
CA THR A 705 4.71 6.93 -17.76
C THR A 705 4.58 8.35 -17.23
N VAL A 706 3.36 8.85 -17.14
CA VAL A 706 3.08 10.19 -16.60
C VAL A 706 2.61 10.05 -15.16
N THR A 707 3.27 10.78 -14.25
CA THR A 707 2.92 10.81 -12.84
C THR A 707 2.27 12.14 -12.44
N PRO A 708 1.09 12.08 -11.79
CA PRO A 708 0.29 10.88 -11.51
C PRO A 708 -0.65 10.49 -12.67
N PRO A 709 -1.26 9.29 -12.65
CA PRO A 709 -1.15 8.22 -11.63
C PRO A 709 0.10 7.34 -11.71
N GLY A 710 1.06 7.65 -12.60
CA GLY A 710 2.23 6.79 -12.77
C GLY A 710 1.90 5.51 -13.54
N ILE A 711 0.86 5.57 -14.39
CA ILE A 711 0.44 4.48 -15.27
C ILE A 711 1.05 4.68 -16.67
N PRO A 712 1.53 3.62 -17.34
CA PRO A 712 2.08 3.75 -18.69
C PRO A 712 1.04 4.24 -19.71
N VAL A 713 1.31 5.38 -20.32
CA VAL A 713 0.54 5.88 -21.48
C VAL A 713 1.02 5.25 -22.77
N LEU A 714 2.31 4.89 -22.83
CA LEU A 714 2.95 4.28 -23.99
C LEU A 714 3.90 3.18 -23.52
N MET A 715 3.73 1.98 -24.07
CA MET A 715 4.61 0.85 -23.84
C MET A 715 5.67 0.73 -24.95
N PRO A 716 6.85 0.16 -24.66
CA PRO A 716 7.81 -0.17 -25.70
C PRO A 716 7.18 -1.08 -26.75
N GLY A 717 7.33 -0.71 -28.01
CA GLY A 717 6.82 -1.44 -29.17
C GLY A 717 5.48 -0.94 -29.69
N GLU A 718 4.87 0.05 -29.04
CA GLU A 718 3.67 0.70 -29.54
C GLU A 718 4.00 1.85 -30.50
N SER A 719 3.14 2.02 -31.52
CA SER A 719 3.15 3.16 -32.42
C SER A 719 2.72 4.41 -31.68
N ILE A 720 3.44 5.51 -31.88
CA ILE A 720 3.10 6.83 -31.33
C ILE A 720 1.86 7.43 -32.01
N GLY A 721 1.43 6.84 -33.13
CA GLY A 721 0.22 7.24 -33.85
C GLY A 721 0.41 8.45 -34.74
N GLU A 722 -0.69 9.00 -35.22
CA GLU A 722 -0.72 10.18 -36.08
C GLU A 722 -0.53 11.47 -35.27
N GLU A 723 -0.15 12.57 -35.93
CA GLU A 723 0.13 13.87 -35.31
C GLU A 723 -1.04 14.39 -34.47
N GLU A 724 -2.27 14.22 -34.95
CA GLU A 724 -3.51 14.63 -34.26
C GLU A 724 -4.11 13.50 -33.38
N GLY A 725 -3.36 12.41 -33.19
CA GLY A 725 -3.77 11.28 -32.38
C GLY A 725 -3.87 11.60 -30.89
N PRO A 726 -4.69 10.85 -30.13
CA PRO A 726 -4.99 11.15 -28.72
C PRO A 726 -3.74 11.16 -27.83
N LEU A 727 -2.80 10.23 -28.04
CA LEU A 727 -1.55 10.15 -27.28
C LEU A 727 -0.68 11.40 -27.47
N LEU A 728 -0.40 11.78 -28.72
CA LEU A 728 0.46 12.93 -29.02
C LEU A 728 -0.18 14.24 -28.57
N ARG A 729 -1.50 14.40 -28.74
CA ARG A 729 -2.22 15.56 -28.22
C ARG A 729 -2.12 15.64 -26.69
N TYR A 730 -2.29 14.52 -25.98
CA TYR A 730 -2.12 14.49 -24.53
C TYR A 730 -0.70 14.85 -24.09
N LEU A 731 0.32 14.23 -24.68
CA LEU A 731 1.72 14.51 -24.33
C LEU A 731 2.14 15.95 -24.70
N SER A 732 1.60 16.51 -25.78
CA SER A 732 1.86 17.90 -26.20
C SER A 732 1.16 18.90 -25.27
N ALA A 733 -0.07 18.60 -24.83
CA ALA A 733 -0.76 19.38 -23.81
C ALA A 733 0.02 19.37 -22.48
N LEU A 734 0.60 18.23 -22.11
CA LEU A 734 1.45 18.11 -20.94
C LEU A 734 2.76 18.90 -21.08
N GLU A 735 3.45 18.81 -22.22
CA GLU A 735 4.64 19.61 -22.51
C GLU A 735 4.34 21.12 -22.44
N SER A 736 3.20 21.54 -23.01
CA SER A 736 2.71 22.92 -22.95
C SER A 736 2.48 23.40 -21.52
N PHE A 737 1.81 22.57 -20.70
CA PHE A 737 1.57 22.87 -19.28
C PHE A 737 2.88 23.04 -18.52
N ASP A 738 3.80 22.07 -18.64
CA ASP A 738 5.09 22.07 -17.95
C ASP A 738 5.97 23.26 -18.33
N ARG A 739 5.82 23.78 -19.56
CA ARG A 739 6.50 25.00 -20.05
C ARG A 739 5.86 26.26 -19.48
N HIS A 740 4.52 26.32 -19.39
CA HIS A 740 3.79 27.50 -18.95
C HIS A 740 3.84 27.70 -17.43
N PHE A 741 3.97 26.61 -16.67
CA PHE A 741 4.00 26.59 -15.20
C PHE A 741 5.28 25.94 -14.64
N PRO A 742 6.46 26.58 -14.77
CA PRO A 742 7.70 26.06 -14.20
C PRO A 742 7.59 25.88 -12.68
N GLY A 743 8.00 24.73 -12.17
CA GLY A 743 7.81 24.32 -10.77
C GLY A 743 6.54 23.48 -10.50
N PHE A 744 5.65 23.32 -11.49
CA PHE A 744 4.43 22.48 -11.39
C PHE A 744 4.40 21.29 -12.35
N GLY A 745 5.51 21.04 -13.05
CA GLY A 745 5.57 20.01 -14.10
C GLY A 745 5.30 18.59 -13.59
N SER A 746 4.88 17.70 -14.50
CA SER A 746 4.66 16.29 -14.15
C SER A 746 5.95 15.49 -14.24
N GLU A 747 6.12 14.55 -13.31
CA GLU A 747 7.19 13.57 -13.44
C GLU A 747 6.81 12.58 -14.54
N THR A 748 7.50 12.68 -15.69
CA THR A 748 7.23 11.85 -16.87
C THR A 748 8.41 10.93 -17.13
N HIS A 749 8.33 9.68 -16.69
CA HIS A 749 9.37 8.68 -16.97
C HIS A 749 9.36 8.31 -18.44
N GLY A 750 10.53 8.10 -19.03
CA GLY A 750 10.68 7.81 -20.46
C GLY A 750 10.73 9.05 -21.36
N VAL A 751 10.51 10.24 -20.79
CA VAL A 751 10.70 11.53 -21.46
C VAL A 751 11.95 12.20 -20.92
N THR A 752 12.77 12.75 -21.82
CA THR A 752 13.88 13.66 -21.46
C THR A 752 13.59 15.04 -22.03
N ARG A 753 14.11 16.11 -21.41
CA ARG A 753 13.94 17.47 -21.93
C ARG A 753 15.17 17.86 -22.74
N ALA A 754 14.96 18.41 -23.93
CA ALA A 754 16.01 18.96 -24.77
C ALA A 754 16.70 20.13 -24.02
N PRO A 755 18.03 20.13 -23.85
CA PRO A 755 18.72 21.18 -23.07
C PRO A 755 18.58 22.60 -23.63
N ASP A 756 18.34 22.71 -24.94
CA ASP A 756 18.25 23.96 -25.69
C ASP A 756 16.83 24.53 -25.74
N THR A 757 15.83 23.70 -26.03
CA THR A 757 14.43 24.15 -26.22
C THR A 757 13.49 23.78 -25.08
N GLY A 758 13.90 22.85 -24.21
CA GLY A 758 13.01 22.22 -23.23
C GLY A 758 11.97 21.28 -23.83
N ASP A 759 12.04 20.99 -25.13
CA ASP A 759 11.13 20.06 -25.81
C ASP A 759 11.25 18.64 -25.25
N TYR A 760 10.15 17.91 -25.21
CA TYR A 760 10.05 16.52 -24.83
C TYR A 760 10.72 15.66 -25.90
N LEU A 761 11.62 14.81 -25.45
CA LEU A 761 12.33 13.82 -26.24
C LEU A 761 11.92 12.42 -25.78
N ILE A 762 11.44 11.60 -26.71
CA ILE A 762 11.07 10.20 -26.48
C ILE A 762 11.97 9.25 -27.25
N GLU A 763 12.28 8.12 -26.63
CA GLU A 763 13.15 7.08 -27.19
C GLU A 763 12.35 6.18 -28.14
N CYS A 764 12.72 6.16 -29.42
CA CYS A 764 12.02 5.43 -30.48
C CYS A 764 12.95 4.46 -31.21
N LEU A 765 12.39 3.41 -31.81
CA LEU A 765 13.12 2.56 -32.75
C LEU A 765 13.53 3.37 -33.98
N ARG A 766 14.77 3.21 -34.44
CA ARG A 766 15.24 3.79 -35.71
C ARG A 766 14.37 3.27 -36.88
N PRO A 767 14.15 4.05 -37.95
CA PRO A 767 13.28 3.64 -39.06
C PRO A 767 13.66 2.29 -39.67
N ASP A 768 14.96 2.07 -39.91
CA ASP A 768 15.56 0.81 -40.36
C ASP A 768 15.24 -0.43 -39.50
N GLU A 769 14.85 -0.22 -38.24
CA GLU A 769 14.59 -1.26 -37.24
C GLU A 769 13.09 -1.49 -37.01
N GLN A 770 12.23 -0.73 -37.70
CA GLN A 770 10.77 -0.86 -37.62
C GLN A 770 10.24 -1.95 -38.58
N GLU A 771 10.98 -2.32 -39.64
CA GLU A 771 10.59 -3.34 -40.62
C GLU A 771 10.87 -4.79 -40.13
N GLY A 772 10.15 -5.27 -39.12
CA GLY A 772 9.93 -6.71 -38.85
C GLY A 772 11.14 -7.66 -38.71
N PRO A 773 10.91 -8.97 -38.50
CA PRO A 773 11.94 -9.93 -38.06
C PRO A 773 12.98 -10.31 -39.14
N GLY A 774 12.97 -9.66 -40.30
CA GLY A 774 13.94 -9.87 -41.39
C GLY A 774 15.17 -8.96 -41.35
N ALA A 775 15.22 -7.97 -40.44
CA ALA A 775 16.31 -7.00 -40.40
C ALA A 775 17.64 -7.64 -39.93
N MET A 776 18.58 -7.74 -40.87
CA MET A 776 19.96 -8.20 -40.64
C MET A 776 20.55 -7.56 -39.38
N THR A 777 21.08 -8.40 -38.48
CA THR A 777 21.84 -8.00 -37.30
C THR A 777 22.99 -7.04 -37.69
N PRO A 778 23.47 -6.17 -36.78
CA PRO A 778 24.64 -5.32 -37.04
C PRO A 778 25.87 -6.12 -37.50
N ALA A 779 26.01 -7.37 -37.05
CA ALA A 779 27.04 -8.31 -37.48
C ALA A 779 26.87 -8.76 -38.94
N GLN A 780 25.62 -8.98 -39.39
CA GLN A 780 25.28 -9.29 -40.78
C GLN A 780 25.43 -8.06 -41.70
N ARG A 781 25.15 -6.85 -41.21
CA ARG A 781 25.45 -5.58 -41.94
C ARG A 781 26.96 -5.35 -42.13
N ARG A 782 27.78 -5.61 -41.11
CA ARG A 782 29.25 -5.51 -41.25
C ARG A 782 29.82 -6.54 -42.24
N ARG A 783 29.29 -7.77 -42.27
CA ARG A 783 29.69 -8.80 -43.26
C ARG A 783 29.31 -8.42 -44.70
N THR A 784 28.14 -7.82 -44.91
CA THR A 784 27.70 -7.37 -46.24
C THR A 784 28.43 -6.10 -46.71
N GLN A 785 28.85 -5.21 -45.80
CA GLN A 785 29.71 -4.08 -46.14
C GLN A 785 31.15 -4.49 -46.47
N SER A 786 31.73 -5.47 -45.76
CA SER A 786 33.05 -6.03 -46.11
C SER A 786 33.04 -6.79 -47.45
N ALA A 787 31.92 -7.42 -47.83
CA ALA A 787 31.81 -8.11 -49.12
C ALA A 787 31.70 -7.16 -50.31
N LYS A 788 31.19 -5.93 -50.12
CA LYS A 788 31.10 -4.89 -51.18
C LYS A 788 32.40 -4.11 -51.41
N THR A 789 33.40 -4.25 -50.54
CA THR A 789 34.72 -3.59 -50.68
C THR A 789 35.80 -4.48 -51.31
N MET A 790 35.47 -5.71 -51.69
CA MET A 790 36.37 -6.64 -52.41
C MET A 790 35.82 -7.06 -53.80
N GLY A 791 34.89 -6.31 -54.37
CA GLY A 791 34.33 -6.53 -55.72
C GLY A 791 34.90 -5.56 -56.73
#